data_AF-A0A2K9P0I8-F1
#
_entry.id   AF-A0A2K9P0I8-F1
#
_cell.length_a   1.000
_cell.length_b   1.000
_cell.length_c   1.000
_cell.angle_alpha   90.00
_cell.angle_beta   90.00
_cell.angle_gamma   90.00
#
_symmetry.space_group_name_H-M   'P 1'
#
loop_
_entity.id
_entity.type
_entity.pdbx_description
1 polymer ?
#
loop_
_entity_poly.entity_id
_entity_poly.type
_entity_poly.pdbx_seq_one_letter_code
_entity_poly.pdbx_strand_id
1 'polypeptide(L)'
;MHLKKLLAFVLTWVLGIAGTSAGMVTVFAANPWDGMVETSVLEKVTDTTNRVGTDGTFDGYIQTVQGADLLNSSYIKVTYTVTGTVTDDTEIFTVQPFDTAWGGWNDNKIKIGDSILSDGVYTAYLSVADVKASLTSGTLKGINISFLENSGYDATLTGYYYLAPETEDPGVMTDKKRLKLSLDYCAGMDESKYQPDSWSTFQKAVTTAQSVYNSSVADTKYASARADLEKAKSKLLFVDSTESSNPMDFRIISGDNTIYEMGVGWNLGNTMDGHTGFHPAETAWQSVVTTQEIIKAVHDAGFNTVRVPVTWGDMIDDENGYAINDAWINRVQDIVDYCTSLDMYTIINIHHDGAEQDGWLRVAADDIDKVYEKFECVWRHIAEHFKDYDEHLIFESANELTCMEGSDKNSSAAITKDTPVIVNLNQIFVNVVRSTGSNNTKRWLSAVSHYANGGTQSGFALPTDYYNSSNRLMFSAHIYKSSTKTSWTYSEVYEVVSALTKMVKKHKVPIILGEYGNRNKMNSANPSGYNDIDRAWFDEIVTRACQVGKVVPCVWDQGWFDLTQKPDSTFSVWNREGNAPIFKTITDAMMRGVYLTPSSKNKSYDMTDIAINPAITNITDISLSDANIDIEYGDSVTVSAEVQPLGTNDVLLWKSSDDSVATVSRGMIRGRKIGYATITAFSQSGSKEAEMTVRVLPKNSDKQITSILTDSESYQVMKDKYVNMSVSAEPADNTDSLIYSSSNPRVATINPLGKIVGVSAGQTYITVMSSSGITKTVPVTVTESSSDESIELAANVYYNDSLYAANEIGTPIKVKGDGQYTVSFDTATDLSDKAKTAGIKYLKNLTSVYIKDNAVATGQAVKSPLDSCDIRYDSIKLDGVSLTITKTDFKSALKENSVFDTNDPINGWDGSAVKEVSSSNHTVNFTSSDTPSKIEITFTLQNLKFTPNSSDDSKPAEKHEAVSEKRIVLNAGDNVDIKTKITPADSTSLVTFVSSDESVAMVKDNAVSADNNGVCTAKFTALREGSAKITAVTDNGLTVEFDVTVGSMAFSNAKAVIDGGKVTSVTADMNYAPESDILAVVCVYDADGRMSVYDSKPVGLDNMSNGKLTVSGFDIPVSDGQTAKAFIWNSFEQMIPLSD
;
A
#
# COMPACT_ATOMS: atom_id res chain seq x y z
N MET A 1 13.65 30.24 32.53
CA MET A 1 13.10 31.18 33.54
C MET A 1 11.71 31.61 33.09
N HIS A 2 10.68 30.80 33.39
CA HIS A 2 9.23 31.12 33.45
C HIS A 2 8.49 29.80 33.71
N LEU A 3 8.79 29.20 34.87
CA LEU A 3 8.13 28.02 35.42
C LEU A 3 7.28 28.51 36.60
N LYS A 4 6.26 29.33 36.35
CA LYS A 4 5.28 29.81 37.36
C LYS A 4 4.00 30.37 36.71
N LYS A 5 3.27 29.61 35.88
CA LYS A 5 1.88 29.97 35.46
C LYS A 5 0.99 28.78 35.08
N LEU A 6 1.22 27.59 35.64
CA LEU A 6 0.32 26.44 35.42
C LEU A 6 0.07 25.70 36.74
N LEU A 7 -0.67 26.32 37.66
CA LEU A 7 -1.07 25.66 38.92
C LEU A 7 -2.34 26.27 39.55
N ALA A 8 -3.31 26.61 38.72
CA ALA A 8 -4.61 27.12 39.18
C ALA A 8 -5.73 26.62 38.26
N PHE A 9 -5.96 25.31 38.16
CA PHE A 9 -7.16 24.79 37.50
C PHE A 9 -7.71 23.46 38.05
N VAL A 10 -7.26 22.98 39.21
CA VAL A 10 -7.86 21.79 39.84
C VAL A 10 -8.08 22.05 41.33
N LEU A 11 -9.31 22.43 41.69
CA LEU A 11 -10.07 21.93 42.84
C LEU A 11 -11.37 22.74 42.94
N THR A 12 -12.53 22.11 42.69
CA THR A 12 -13.71 22.08 43.59
C THR A 12 -14.97 21.56 42.87
N TRP A 13 -15.12 20.24 42.81
CA TRP A 13 -16.37 19.47 42.95
C TRP A 13 -15.87 18.16 43.57
N VAL A 14 -16.19 17.69 44.79
CA VAL A 14 -17.43 17.63 45.57
C VAL A 14 -17.04 17.41 47.05
N LEU A 15 -17.72 18.08 48.00
CA LEU A 15 -18.28 17.50 49.24
C LEU A 15 -18.81 18.63 50.15
N GLY A 16 -20.07 18.50 50.57
CA GLY A 16 -20.80 19.57 51.21
C GLY A 16 -20.63 19.73 52.73
N ILE A 17 -21.46 20.66 53.20
CA ILE A 17 -21.96 20.95 54.55
C ILE A 17 -21.37 22.19 55.25
N ALA A 18 -22.33 23.11 55.50
CA ALA A 18 -22.44 24.15 56.53
C ALA A 18 -21.86 25.55 56.24
N GLY A 19 -22.79 26.48 55.99
CA GLY A 19 -22.58 27.92 56.19
C GLY A 19 -23.29 28.78 55.14
N THR A 20 -24.58 29.08 55.33
CA THR A 20 -25.29 30.09 54.56
C THR A 20 -24.68 31.48 54.81
N SER A 21 -23.92 31.99 53.84
CA SER A 21 -23.79 33.43 53.59
C SER A 21 -24.27 33.69 52.15
N ALA A 22 -25.18 34.64 51.97
CA ALA A 22 -25.74 35.02 50.68
C ALA A 22 -24.61 35.28 49.65
N GLY A 23 -24.77 34.73 48.45
CA GLY A 23 -23.75 34.70 47.40
C GLY A 23 -23.35 36.09 46.94
N MET A 24 -22.05 36.40 47.00
CA MET A 24 -21.44 37.55 46.34
C MET A 24 -21.16 37.20 44.87
N VAL A 25 -21.42 38.13 43.95
CA VAL A 25 -21.05 38.01 42.52
C VAL A 25 -19.55 37.90 42.35
N THR A 26 -19.07 36.89 41.62
CA THR A 26 -17.66 36.77 41.25
C THR A 26 -17.33 37.80 40.18
N VAL A 27 -16.30 38.61 40.42
CA VAL A 27 -15.82 39.63 39.46
C VAL A 27 -14.44 39.21 38.94
N PHE A 28 -14.29 39.22 37.61
CA PHE A 28 -13.05 38.78 36.96
C PHE A 28 -12.16 39.97 36.60
N ALA A 29 -10.92 39.97 37.08
CA ALA A 29 -9.90 40.98 36.79
C ALA A 29 -9.23 40.83 35.39
N ALA A 30 -9.84 40.08 34.47
CA ALA A 30 -9.41 39.92 33.07
C ALA A 30 -10.65 39.67 32.17
N ASN A 31 -10.57 40.01 30.88
CA ASN A 31 -11.61 39.67 29.90
C ASN A 31 -11.84 38.14 29.94
N PRO A 32 -13.05 37.66 30.30
CA PRO A 32 -13.28 36.26 30.59
C PRO A 32 -13.26 35.34 29.36
N TRP A 33 -13.45 35.84 28.13
CA TRP A 33 -13.34 35.02 26.90
C TRP A 33 -13.20 35.80 25.59
N ASP A 34 -12.51 35.20 24.61
CA ASP A 34 -12.44 35.64 23.21
C ASP A 34 -13.67 35.12 22.44
N GLY A 35 -14.33 35.95 21.61
CA GLY A 35 -15.53 35.57 20.83
C GLY A 35 -16.90 36.02 21.36
N MET A 36 -16.95 36.94 22.34
CA MET A 36 -18.20 37.57 22.81
C MET A 36 -18.53 38.83 21.99
N VAL A 37 -19.81 39.07 21.71
CA VAL A 37 -20.28 40.29 21.05
C VAL A 37 -20.64 41.33 22.11
N GLU A 38 -19.98 42.48 22.09
CA GLU A 38 -20.31 43.61 22.96
C GLU A 38 -21.53 44.36 22.41
N THR A 39 -22.65 44.32 23.14
CA THR A 39 -23.82 45.14 22.82
C THR A 39 -23.97 46.25 23.85
N SER A 40 -23.72 47.49 23.45
CA SER A 40 -23.97 48.66 24.30
C SER A 40 -25.46 48.78 24.59
N VAL A 41 -25.81 48.97 25.85
CA VAL A 41 -27.19 49.17 26.33
C VAL A 41 -27.35 50.46 27.13
N LEU A 42 -26.34 51.33 27.08
CA LEU A 42 -26.34 52.64 27.72
C LEU A 42 -27.48 53.56 27.21
N GLU A 43 -28.01 53.31 26.01
CA GLU A 43 -29.14 54.07 25.44
C GLU A 43 -30.52 53.55 25.85
N LYS A 44 -30.62 52.33 26.43
CA LYS A 44 -31.89 51.69 26.82
C LYS A 44 -32.32 52.04 28.27
N VAL A 45 -31.76 53.11 28.82
CA VAL A 45 -31.87 53.49 30.23
C VAL A 45 -33.17 54.22 30.49
N THR A 46 -33.92 53.75 31.49
CA THR A 46 -34.99 54.53 32.10
C THR A 46 -34.39 55.22 33.31
N ASP A 47 -34.19 56.54 33.24
CA ASP A 47 -33.89 57.35 34.42
C ASP A 47 -35.09 57.24 35.38
N THR A 48 -34.86 56.63 36.55
CA THR A 48 -35.85 56.56 37.62
C THR A 48 -35.47 57.52 38.74
N THR A 49 -35.46 58.82 38.44
CA THR A 49 -35.13 59.93 39.35
C THR A 49 -36.03 60.05 40.61
N ASN A 50 -36.75 59.00 41.04
CA ASN A 50 -37.68 59.03 42.17
C ASN A 50 -37.78 57.69 42.95
N ARG A 51 -36.67 57.04 43.29
CA ARG A 51 -36.69 55.88 44.19
C ARG A 51 -35.70 56.01 45.35
N VAL A 52 -36.00 56.94 46.25
CA VAL A 52 -35.46 57.00 47.62
C VAL A 52 -36.48 56.35 48.56
N GLY A 53 -36.03 55.42 49.42
CA GLY A 53 -36.86 54.83 50.47
C GLY A 53 -37.23 55.85 51.55
N THR A 54 -38.33 55.63 52.26
CA THR A 54 -38.78 56.47 53.39
C THR A 54 -37.83 56.45 54.61
N ASP A 55 -36.79 55.62 54.57
CA ASP A 55 -35.71 55.48 55.55
C ASP A 55 -34.41 56.23 55.16
N GLY A 56 -34.37 56.91 54.01
CA GLY A 56 -33.41 57.99 53.76
C GLY A 56 -32.09 57.63 53.04
N THR A 57 -32.00 56.50 52.35
CA THR A 57 -30.88 56.18 51.43
C THR A 57 -31.48 55.71 50.08
N PHE A 58 -31.19 56.26 48.89
CA PHE A 58 -29.89 56.51 48.22
C PHE A 58 -30.03 57.59 47.10
N ASP A 59 -28.98 58.35 46.74
CA ASP A 59 -28.99 59.35 45.62
C ASP A 59 -27.81 59.29 44.59
N GLY A 60 -27.07 58.18 44.51
CA GLY A 60 -26.11 57.93 43.42
C GLY A 60 -26.74 57.67 42.04
N TYR A 61 -25.95 57.72 40.96
CA TYR A 61 -26.40 57.41 39.59
C TYR A 61 -26.94 55.97 39.54
N ILE A 62 -28.25 55.83 39.37
CA ILE A 62 -28.94 54.53 39.24
C ILE A 62 -29.26 54.30 37.77
N GLN A 63 -28.75 53.20 37.23
CA GLN A 63 -29.14 52.69 35.92
C GLN A 63 -29.93 51.39 36.07
N THR A 64 -31.20 51.43 35.68
CA THR A 64 -32.04 50.22 35.59
C THR A 64 -32.00 49.67 34.19
N VAL A 65 -31.81 48.35 34.04
CA VAL A 65 -31.94 47.69 32.74
C VAL A 65 -32.84 46.45 32.81
N GLN A 66 -33.77 46.36 31.85
CA GLN A 66 -34.71 45.25 31.66
C GLN A 66 -34.55 44.67 30.26
N GLY A 67 -34.58 43.35 30.10
CA GLY A 67 -34.59 42.73 28.77
C GLY A 67 -34.23 41.24 28.75
N ALA A 68 -34.74 40.52 27.74
CA ALA A 68 -34.40 39.11 27.50
C ALA A 68 -32.93 38.93 27.11
N ASP A 69 -32.33 39.91 26.43
CA ASP A 69 -30.93 39.89 26.02
C ASP A 69 -29.96 39.77 27.21
N LEU A 70 -30.27 40.42 28.34
CA LEU A 70 -29.55 40.28 29.61
C LEU A 70 -29.71 38.87 30.20
N LEU A 71 -30.90 38.27 30.07
CA LEU A 71 -31.15 36.92 30.57
C LEU A 71 -30.42 35.86 29.73
N ASN A 72 -30.00 36.19 28.52
CA ASN A 72 -29.30 35.29 27.60
C ASN A 72 -27.79 35.58 27.51
N SER A 73 -27.28 36.68 28.08
CA SER A 73 -25.85 37.00 28.09
C SER A 73 -25.09 36.19 29.13
N SER A 74 -23.79 35.97 28.89
CA SER A 74 -22.90 35.28 29.82
C SER A 74 -22.31 36.25 30.84
N TYR A 75 -21.97 37.47 30.40
CA TYR A 75 -21.36 38.50 31.23
C TYR A 75 -21.96 39.88 31.00
N ILE A 76 -21.74 40.77 31.97
CA ILE A 76 -22.01 42.21 31.89
C ILE A 76 -20.67 42.93 32.02
N LYS A 77 -20.38 43.85 31.10
CA LYS A 77 -19.21 44.73 31.17
C LYS A 77 -19.64 46.12 31.57
N VAL A 78 -19.08 46.60 32.68
CA VAL A 78 -19.30 47.94 33.22
C VAL A 78 -17.99 48.69 33.10
N THR A 79 -17.98 49.81 32.38
CA THR A 79 -16.82 50.71 32.35
C THR A 79 -17.15 52.02 33.03
N TYR A 80 -16.23 52.52 33.85
CA TYR A 80 -16.43 53.73 34.63
C TYR A 80 -15.10 54.43 34.93
N THR A 81 -15.15 55.74 35.15
CA THR A 81 -14.02 56.53 35.63
C THR A 81 -14.21 56.87 37.10
N VAL A 82 -13.10 57.10 37.81
CA VAL A 82 -13.12 57.52 39.21
C VAL A 82 -12.14 58.68 39.39
N THR A 83 -12.59 59.77 40.01
CA THR A 83 -11.75 60.91 40.43
C THR A 83 -11.78 61.05 41.95
N GLY A 84 -10.62 61.10 42.60
CA GLY A 84 -10.50 61.06 44.06
C GLY A 84 -9.45 60.06 44.53
N THR A 85 -9.36 59.82 45.84
CA THR A 85 -8.44 58.81 46.40
C THR A 85 -9.21 57.54 46.74
N VAL A 86 -8.79 56.41 46.16
CA VAL A 86 -9.42 55.09 46.28
C VAL A 86 -8.35 54.01 46.51
N THR A 87 -8.72 52.93 47.18
CA THR A 87 -7.87 51.75 47.47
C THR A 87 -8.57 50.48 46.96
N ASP A 88 -7.86 49.38 46.71
CA ASP A 88 -8.46 48.13 46.18
C ASP A 88 -9.74 47.66 46.90
N ASP A 89 -9.87 47.92 48.21
CA ASP A 89 -11.05 47.57 49.01
C ASP A 89 -12.23 48.55 48.92
N THR A 90 -12.08 49.67 48.23
CA THR A 90 -13.11 50.70 48.07
C THR A 90 -14.25 50.15 47.21
N GLU A 91 -15.43 49.97 47.80
CA GLU A 91 -16.68 49.60 47.11
C GLU A 91 -17.14 50.79 46.24
N ILE A 92 -17.35 50.57 44.93
CA ILE A 92 -17.65 51.62 43.96
C ILE A 92 -19.12 51.66 43.57
N PHE A 93 -19.70 50.52 43.22
CA PHE A 93 -21.11 50.42 42.83
C PHE A 93 -21.71 49.08 43.26
N THR A 94 -23.03 49.03 43.33
CA THR A 94 -23.81 47.82 43.55
C THR A 94 -24.44 47.34 42.26
N VAL A 95 -24.59 46.02 42.14
CA VAL A 95 -25.38 45.36 41.11
C VAL A 95 -26.50 44.61 41.81
N GLN A 96 -27.74 45.01 41.59
CA GLN A 96 -28.88 44.48 42.31
C GLN A 96 -29.87 43.81 41.33
N PRO A 97 -30.01 42.47 41.34
CA PRO A 97 -31.06 41.82 40.57
C PRO A 97 -32.44 42.12 41.14
N PHE A 98 -33.46 42.22 40.28
CA PHE A 98 -34.84 42.34 40.71
C PHE A 98 -35.78 41.44 39.90
N ASP A 99 -36.88 41.03 40.53
CA ASP A 99 -37.91 40.18 39.95
C ASP A 99 -39.02 40.98 39.25
N THR A 100 -40.04 40.29 38.71
CA THR A 100 -41.17 40.93 38.02
C THR A 100 -42.00 41.88 38.88
N ALA A 101 -41.88 41.81 40.21
CA ALA A 101 -42.56 42.70 41.16
C ALA A 101 -41.64 43.83 41.66
N TRP A 102 -40.44 43.99 41.10
CA TRP A 102 -39.39 44.87 41.64
C TRP A 102 -39.00 44.50 43.08
N GLY A 103 -39.03 43.21 43.44
CA GLY A 103 -38.45 42.65 44.67
C GLY A 103 -37.12 41.92 44.38
N GLY A 104 -36.44 41.41 45.41
CA GLY A 104 -35.28 40.52 45.22
C GLY A 104 -33.87 41.16 45.34
N TRP A 105 -33.79 42.42 45.77
CA TRP A 105 -32.58 43.27 45.81
C TRP A 105 -31.47 42.79 46.76
N ASN A 106 -30.61 41.88 46.32
CA ASN A 106 -29.33 41.66 47.00
C ASN A 106 -28.27 42.62 46.45
N ASP A 107 -27.58 43.33 47.33
CA ASP A 107 -26.49 44.23 46.98
C ASP A 107 -25.23 43.44 46.66
N ASN A 108 -24.93 43.29 45.37
CA ASN A 108 -23.63 42.79 44.93
C ASN A 108 -22.68 43.97 44.78
N LYS A 109 -21.92 44.24 45.83
CA LYS A 109 -20.98 45.37 45.87
C LYS A 109 -19.71 45.04 45.10
N ILE A 110 -19.32 45.94 44.21
CA ILE A 110 -18.14 45.82 43.36
C ILE A 110 -17.08 46.77 43.88
N LYS A 111 -15.89 46.27 44.20
CA LYS A 111 -14.75 47.06 44.65
C LYS A 111 -13.89 47.53 43.48
N ILE A 112 -13.05 48.53 43.71
CA ILE A 112 -12.14 49.01 42.69
C ILE A 112 -11.07 47.98 42.31
N GLY A 113 -10.62 47.16 43.28
CA GLY A 113 -9.70 46.04 43.03
C GLY A 113 -10.30 44.92 42.18
N ASP A 114 -11.62 44.92 42.00
CA ASP A 114 -12.33 43.97 41.15
C ASP A 114 -12.32 44.39 39.66
N SER A 115 -11.79 45.58 39.35
CA SER A 115 -11.82 46.18 38.02
C SER A 115 -10.45 46.38 37.39
N ILE A 116 -10.40 46.34 36.06
CA ILE A 116 -9.20 46.54 35.26
C ILE A 116 -9.06 48.01 34.90
N LEU A 117 -7.97 48.67 35.31
CA LEU A 117 -7.66 50.04 34.91
C LEU A 117 -6.86 50.05 33.59
N SER A 118 -7.42 50.68 32.55
CA SER A 118 -6.72 50.96 31.28
C SER A 118 -7.09 52.36 30.80
N ASP A 119 -6.08 53.16 30.42
CA ASP A 119 -6.26 54.54 29.91
C ASP A 119 -7.17 55.43 30.76
N GLY A 120 -7.12 55.27 32.09
CA GLY A 120 -7.93 56.04 33.04
C GLY A 120 -9.37 55.56 33.23
N VAL A 121 -9.77 54.44 32.59
CA VAL A 121 -11.09 53.82 32.71
C VAL A 121 -10.97 52.47 33.43
N TYR A 122 -11.78 52.26 34.45
CA TYR A 122 -11.95 50.99 35.13
C TYR A 122 -12.98 50.13 34.39
N THR A 123 -12.72 48.83 34.26
CA THR A 123 -13.61 47.86 33.62
C THR A 123 -13.89 46.68 34.55
N ALA A 124 -15.16 46.46 34.88
CA ALA A 124 -15.62 45.29 35.64
C ALA A 124 -16.38 44.32 34.72
N TYR A 125 -16.08 43.02 34.82
CA TYR A 125 -16.82 41.94 34.17
C TYR A 125 -17.59 41.13 35.21
N LEU A 126 -18.92 41.12 35.09
CA LEU A 126 -19.84 40.51 36.06
C LEU A 126 -20.49 39.26 35.45
N SER A 127 -20.46 38.13 36.16
CA SER A 127 -21.16 36.90 35.76
C SER A 127 -22.68 37.09 35.85
N VAL A 128 -23.39 36.90 34.74
CA VAL A 128 -24.88 36.95 34.74
C VAL A 128 -25.46 35.78 35.53
N ALA A 129 -24.79 34.63 35.53
CA ALA A 129 -25.20 33.47 36.31
C ALA A 129 -25.16 33.77 37.82
N ASP A 130 -24.11 34.46 38.28
CA ASP A 130 -23.95 34.83 39.69
C ASP A 130 -24.96 35.91 40.09
N VAL A 131 -25.18 36.89 39.20
CA VAL A 131 -26.20 37.93 39.41
C VAL A 131 -27.59 37.30 39.50
N LYS A 132 -27.91 36.31 38.65
CA LYS A 132 -29.15 35.51 38.76
C LYS A 132 -29.23 34.75 40.08
N ALA A 133 -28.15 34.07 40.48
CA ALA A 133 -28.09 33.30 41.72
C ALA A 133 -28.23 34.17 42.97
N SER A 134 -27.86 35.46 42.88
CA SER A 134 -28.01 36.42 43.97
C SER A 134 -29.45 36.92 44.16
N LEU A 135 -30.40 36.63 43.26
CA LEU A 135 -31.81 37.04 43.42
C LEU A 135 -32.48 36.27 44.57
N THR A 136 -33.03 36.99 45.55
CA THR A 136 -33.57 36.36 46.78
C THR A 136 -34.96 35.72 46.64
N SER A 137 -35.74 36.12 45.62
CA SER A 137 -37.06 35.56 45.33
C SER A 137 -37.52 35.88 43.91
N GLY A 138 -38.39 35.04 43.33
CA GLY A 138 -39.00 35.29 42.03
C GLY A 138 -38.12 34.93 40.83
N THR A 139 -38.51 35.40 39.64
CA THR A 139 -37.77 35.22 38.38
C THR A 139 -37.11 36.54 37.99
N LEU A 140 -35.82 36.50 37.66
CA LEU A 140 -35.05 37.70 37.29
C LEU A 140 -35.73 38.45 36.13
N LYS A 141 -36.03 39.73 36.36
CA LYS A 141 -36.62 40.64 35.38
C LYS A 141 -35.63 41.66 34.85
N GLY A 142 -34.66 42.06 35.67
CA GLY A 142 -33.65 43.03 35.32
C GLY A 142 -32.66 43.24 36.46
N ILE A 143 -31.76 44.21 36.28
CA ILE A 143 -30.80 44.60 37.31
C ILE A 143 -30.76 46.11 37.44
N ASN A 144 -30.44 46.59 38.64
CA ASN A 144 -30.02 47.96 38.88
C ASN A 144 -28.52 48.01 39.12
N ILE A 145 -27.91 49.09 38.64
CA ILE A 145 -26.57 49.48 39.04
C ILE A 145 -26.66 50.81 39.75
N SER A 146 -26.09 50.90 40.95
CA SER A 146 -26.08 52.13 41.75
C SER A 146 -24.67 52.41 42.26
N PHE A 147 -24.08 53.54 41.87
CA PHE A 147 -22.82 54.01 42.44
C PHE A 147 -23.02 54.40 43.89
N LEU A 148 -22.05 54.05 44.75
CA LEU A 148 -22.15 54.34 46.18
C LEU A 148 -21.80 55.81 46.49
N GLU A 149 -22.66 56.53 47.23
CA GLU A 149 -22.46 57.92 47.67
C GLU A 149 -21.54 58.00 48.91
N ASN A 150 -20.92 59.17 49.15
CA ASN A 150 -20.20 59.55 50.38
C ASN A 150 -18.88 58.81 50.71
N SER A 151 -18.18 58.31 49.69
CA SER A 151 -16.98 57.48 49.87
C SER A 151 -15.65 58.17 49.51
N GLY A 152 -15.65 59.49 49.28
CA GLY A 152 -14.43 60.30 49.07
C GLY A 152 -13.89 60.31 47.64
N TYR A 153 -14.69 59.86 46.67
CA TYR A 153 -14.40 59.87 45.24
C TYR A 153 -15.68 60.18 44.44
N ASP A 154 -15.52 60.67 43.21
CA ASP A 154 -16.59 60.76 42.22
C ASP A 154 -16.40 59.66 41.18
N ALA A 155 -17.40 58.81 40.98
CA ALA A 155 -17.39 57.76 39.97
C ALA A 155 -18.42 58.05 38.87
N THR A 156 -18.03 57.90 37.61
CA THR A 156 -18.90 58.13 36.45
C THR A 156 -18.92 56.91 35.56
N LEU A 157 -20.11 56.39 35.27
CA LEU A 157 -20.28 55.32 34.28
C LEU A 157 -19.91 55.84 32.88
N THR A 158 -19.00 55.16 32.20
CA THR A 158 -18.60 55.48 30.83
C THR A 158 -19.11 54.49 29.79
N GLY A 159 -19.59 53.32 30.23
CA GLY A 159 -20.12 52.31 29.33
C GLY A 159 -20.77 51.15 30.06
N TYR A 160 -21.78 50.58 29.41
CA TYR A 160 -22.54 49.46 29.95
C TYR A 160 -22.95 48.53 28.82
N TYR A 161 -22.49 47.28 28.89
CA TYR A 161 -22.57 46.31 27.80
C TYR A 161 -23.03 44.95 28.31
N TYR A 162 -23.86 44.28 27.52
CA TYR A 162 -24.04 42.84 27.65
C TYR A 162 -23.09 42.12 26.71
N LEU A 163 -22.44 41.09 27.23
CA LEU A 163 -21.58 40.17 26.49
C LEU A 163 -22.33 38.85 26.36
N ALA A 164 -22.96 38.67 25.21
CA ALA A 164 -23.48 37.38 24.82
C ALA A 164 -22.42 36.65 23.99
N PRO A 165 -22.42 35.31 24.00
CA PRO A 165 -21.81 34.57 22.91
C PRO A 165 -22.35 35.14 21.60
N GLU A 166 -21.50 35.28 20.58
CA GLU A 166 -22.00 35.49 19.22
C GLU A 166 -23.19 34.54 19.04
N THR A 167 -24.39 35.06 18.74
CA THR A 167 -25.55 34.19 18.50
C THR A 167 -25.24 33.45 17.22
N GLU A 168 -24.59 32.30 17.37
CA GLU A 168 -24.26 31.42 16.29
C GLU A 168 -25.58 30.97 15.68
N ASP A 169 -25.76 31.22 14.40
CA ASP A 169 -26.55 30.31 13.61
C ASP A 169 -25.80 28.96 13.70
N PRO A 170 -26.35 27.92 14.35
CA PRO A 170 -25.64 26.66 14.62
C PRO A 170 -25.19 25.91 13.35
N GLY A 171 -25.47 26.45 12.16
CA GLY A 171 -25.17 25.82 10.87
C GLY A 171 -24.14 26.53 9.97
N VAL A 172 -23.54 27.68 10.33
CA VAL A 172 -22.62 28.39 9.41
C VAL A 172 -21.27 28.75 10.06
N MET A 173 -20.24 27.95 9.75
CA MET A 173 -18.84 28.28 10.07
C MET A 173 -18.38 29.53 9.31
N THR A 174 -17.78 30.50 10.01
CA THR A 174 -17.16 31.70 9.42
C THR A 174 -15.72 31.44 9.02
N ASP A 175 -15.15 32.27 8.13
CA ASP A 175 -13.76 32.08 7.69
C ASP A 175 -12.75 32.34 8.82
N LYS A 176 -13.09 33.23 9.76
CA LYS A 176 -12.31 33.38 11.01
C LYS A 176 -12.24 32.08 11.83
N LYS A 177 -13.35 31.36 11.96
CA LYS A 177 -13.41 30.07 12.70
C LYS A 177 -12.64 28.97 11.97
N ARG A 178 -12.78 28.90 10.65
CA ARG A 178 -11.98 27.99 9.80
C ARG A 178 -10.47 28.25 9.92
N LEU A 179 -10.06 29.52 9.92
CA LEU A 179 -8.66 29.88 10.14
C LEU A 179 -8.17 29.47 11.55
N LYS A 180 -9.02 29.62 12.57
CA LYS A 180 -8.71 29.17 13.94
C LYS A 180 -8.47 27.67 14.00
N LEU A 181 -9.34 26.86 13.39
CA LEU A 181 -9.15 25.41 13.30
C LEU A 181 -7.80 25.06 12.67
N SER A 182 -7.44 25.70 11.56
CA SER A 182 -6.14 25.49 10.90
C SER A 182 -4.97 25.90 11.79
N LEU A 183 -5.05 27.03 12.51
CA LEU A 183 -4.01 27.47 13.44
C LEU A 183 -3.86 26.52 14.63
N ASP A 184 -4.97 26.01 15.17
CA ASP A 184 -4.98 25.04 16.27
C ASP A 184 -4.37 23.71 15.84
N TYR A 185 -4.72 23.22 14.65
CA TYR A 185 -4.07 22.06 14.06
C TYR A 185 -2.55 22.27 13.93
N CYS A 186 -2.14 23.42 13.36
CA CYS A 186 -0.73 23.74 13.16
C CYS A 186 0.06 23.80 14.49
N ALA A 187 -0.58 24.21 15.59
CA ALA A 187 0.05 24.27 16.91
C ALA A 187 0.36 22.88 17.49
N GLY A 188 -0.34 21.83 17.05
CA GLY A 188 -0.13 20.45 17.48
C GLY A 188 0.80 19.62 16.58
N MET A 189 1.31 20.20 15.49
CA MET A 189 2.16 19.47 14.54
C MET A 189 3.54 19.14 15.10
N ASP A 190 4.04 17.94 14.78
CA ASP A 190 5.36 17.45 15.18
C ASP A 190 6.45 17.90 14.19
N GLU A 191 7.32 18.81 14.63
CA GLU A 191 8.45 19.34 13.83
C GLU A 191 9.39 18.25 13.32
N SER A 192 9.58 17.18 14.09
CA SER A 192 10.59 16.14 13.78
C SER A 192 10.27 15.32 12.54
N LYS A 193 9.01 15.33 12.09
CA LYS A 193 8.57 14.67 10.85
C LYS A 193 9.07 15.37 9.59
N TYR A 194 9.52 16.63 9.70
CA TYR A 194 9.76 17.49 8.55
C TYR A 194 11.22 17.93 8.42
N GLN A 195 11.64 18.17 7.18
CA GLN A 195 12.95 18.73 6.90
C GLN A 195 13.06 20.17 7.44
N PRO A 196 14.16 20.54 8.13
CA PRO A 196 14.27 21.81 8.85
C PRO A 196 13.98 23.06 8.01
N ASP A 197 14.44 23.11 6.76
CA ASP A 197 14.26 24.27 5.88
C ASP A 197 12.81 24.47 5.44
N SER A 198 12.11 23.36 5.16
CA SER A 198 10.68 23.39 4.81
C SER A 198 9.83 23.80 6.02
N TRP A 199 10.15 23.28 7.20
CA TRP A 199 9.50 23.62 8.46
C TRP A 199 9.65 25.10 8.81
N SER A 200 10.88 25.64 8.71
CA SER A 200 11.16 27.07 8.93
C SER A 200 10.34 27.97 8.00
N THR A 201 10.12 27.54 6.76
CA THR A 201 9.28 28.28 5.79
C THR A 201 7.81 28.23 6.18
N PHE A 202 7.30 27.06 6.60
CA PHE A 202 5.94 26.88 7.07
C PHE A 202 5.64 27.69 8.35
N GLN A 203 6.54 27.71 9.34
CA GLN A 203 6.37 28.49 10.57
C GLN A 203 6.18 29.99 10.33
N LYS A 204 6.80 30.55 9.28
CA LYS A 204 6.58 31.94 8.86
C LYS A 204 5.15 32.18 8.37
N ALA A 205 4.57 31.21 7.66
CA ALA A 205 3.18 31.26 7.24
C ALA A 205 2.23 31.16 8.43
N VAL A 206 2.49 30.27 9.40
CA VAL A 206 1.74 30.19 10.67
C VAL A 206 1.74 31.53 11.39
N THR A 207 2.91 32.16 11.54
CA THR A 207 3.05 33.48 12.18
C THR A 207 2.23 34.55 11.46
N THR A 208 2.25 34.54 10.12
CA THR A 208 1.50 35.49 9.29
C THR A 208 -0.01 35.28 9.46
N ALA A 209 -0.47 34.04 9.41
CA ALA A 209 -1.86 33.66 9.61
C ALA A 209 -2.36 34.03 11.01
N GLN A 210 -1.56 33.78 12.05
CA GLN A 210 -1.85 34.16 13.43
C GLN A 210 -2.00 35.69 13.58
N SER A 211 -1.15 36.46 12.92
CA SER A 211 -1.26 37.93 12.91
C SER A 211 -2.57 38.40 12.27
N VAL A 212 -3.02 37.75 11.19
CA VAL A 212 -4.32 38.07 10.56
C VAL A 212 -5.46 37.69 11.48
N TYR A 213 -5.43 36.49 12.09
CA TYR A 213 -6.46 36.02 13.02
C TYR A 213 -6.65 36.97 14.22
N ASN A 214 -5.54 37.48 14.78
CA ASN A 214 -5.54 38.42 15.91
C ASN A 214 -6.01 39.83 15.53
N SER A 215 -6.12 40.15 14.24
CA SER A 215 -6.53 41.47 13.75
C SER A 215 -8.04 41.52 13.48
N SER A 216 -8.65 42.70 13.63
CA SER A 216 -10.03 42.93 13.19
C SER A 216 -10.07 43.24 11.69
N VAL A 217 -10.29 42.22 10.86
CA VAL A 217 -10.35 42.33 9.39
C VAL A 217 -11.67 41.79 8.82
N ALA A 218 -11.97 42.11 7.56
CA ALA A 218 -13.11 41.53 6.83
C ALA A 218 -12.94 40.01 6.68
N ASP A 219 -14.05 39.25 6.68
CA ASP A 219 -14.01 37.78 6.75
C ASP A 219 -13.23 37.13 5.59
N THR A 220 -13.30 37.73 4.40
CA THR A 220 -12.54 37.32 3.20
C THR A 220 -11.02 37.35 3.38
N LYS A 221 -10.50 38.15 4.33
CA LYS A 221 -9.08 38.17 4.68
C LYS A 221 -8.67 36.97 5.52
N TYR A 222 -9.55 36.42 6.35
CA TYR A 222 -9.28 35.16 7.05
C TYR A 222 -9.26 33.99 6.07
N ALA A 223 -10.18 33.95 5.11
CA ALA A 223 -10.17 32.95 4.03
C ALA A 223 -8.85 32.98 3.24
N SER A 224 -8.37 34.18 2.89
CA SER A 224 -7.10 34.35 2.18
C SER A 224 -5.91 33.86 3.02
N ALA A 225 -5.86 34.23 4.31
CA ALA A 225 -4.80 33.81 5.22
C ALA A 225 -4.80 32.30 5.45
N ARG A 226 -5.98 31.68 5.53
CA ARG A 226 -6.14 30.23 5.62
C ARG A 226 -5.60 29.53 4.37
N ALA A 227 -6.01 29.99 3.18
CA ALA A 227 -5.54 29.43 1.92
C ALA A 227 -4.02 29.52 1.76
N ASP A 228 -3.40 30.64 2.17
CA ASP A 228 -1.94 30.79 2.17
C ASP A 228 -1.25 29.84 3.18
N LEU A 229 -1.85 29.64 4.36
CA LEU A 229 -1.36 28.70 5.37
C LEU A 229 -1.45 27.25 4.87
N GLU A 230 -2.60 26.84 4.33
CA GLU A 230 -2.80 25.51 3.74
C GLU A 230 -1.78 25.23 2.62
N LYS A 231 -1.53 26.22 1.76
CA LYS A 231 -0.55 26.12 0.68
C LYS A 231 0.89 26.03 1.18
N ALA A 232 1.21 26.69 2.30
CA ALA A 232 2.52 26.54 2.94
C ALA A 232 2.66 25.15 3.57
N LYS A 233 1.60 24.65 4.21
CA LYS A 233 1.56 23.33 4.83
C LYS A 233 1.72 22.21 3.82
N SER A 234 1.01 22.27 2.68
CA SER A 234 1.10 21.24 1.63
C SER A 234 2.49 21.10 1.02
N LYS A 235 3.38 22.08 1.22
CA LYS A 235 4.77 22.07 0.75
C LYS A 235 5.79 21.60 1.79
N LEU A 236 5.34 21.23 2.99
CA LEU A 236 6.22 20.60 3.97
C LEU A 236 6.84 19.35 3.37
N LEU A 237 8.15 19.21 3.56
CA LEU A 237 8.91 18.05 3.12
C LEU A 237 9.15 17.17 4.35
N PHE A 238 8.82 15.88 4.24
CA PHE A 238 9.07 14.91 5.28
C PHE A 238 10.57 14.56 5.32
N VAL A 239 11.02 14.12 6.49
CA VAL A 239 12.33 13.46 6.60
C VAL A 239 12.30 12.19 5.75
N ASP A 240 13.35 11.99 4.95
CA ASP A 240 13.47 10.82 4.09
C ASP A 240 13.57 9.55 4.92
N SER A 241 12.85 8.49 4.52
CA SER A 241 12.98 7.17 5.13
C SER A 241 14.41 6.64 4.98
N THR A 242 14.96 6.15 6.08
CA THR A 242 16.24 5.45 6.13
C THR A 242 16.06 3.94 6.29
N GLU A 243 14.83 3.43 6.20
CA GLU A 243 14.55 2.00 6.31
C GLU A 243 15.23 1.23 5.17
N SER A 244 15.93 0.14 5.52
CA SER A 244 16.40 -0.82 4.53
C SER A 244 15.21 -1.51 3.87
N SER A 245 15.27 -1.70 2.55
CA SER A 245 14.27 -2.47 1.80
C SER A 245 14.96 -3.31 0.73
N ASN A 246 14.20 -4.20 0.08
CA ASN A 246 14.69 -5.07 -0.99
C ASN A 246 13.88 -4.80 -2.28
N PRO A 247 14.13 -3.65 -2.95
CA PRO A 247 13.37 -3.26 -4.13
C PRO A 247 13.57 -4.22 -5.30
N MET A 248 12.52 -4.43 -6.08
CA MET A 248 12.62 -4.99 -7.42
C MET A 248 13.51 -4.09 -8.30
N ASP A 249 14.13 -4.69 -9.31
CA ASP A 249 14.90 -3.94 -10.32
C ASP A 249 14.01 -2.90 -11.02
N PHE A 250 14.44 -1.64 -11.02
CA PHE A 250 13.65 -0.52 -11.55
C PHE A 250 14.28 0.09 -12.81
N ARG A 251 13.56 0.09 -13.93
CA ARG A 251 14.01 0.70 -15.19
C ARG A 251 13.70 2.20 -15.22
N ILE A 252 14.73 3.01 -15.45
CA ILE A 252 14.58 4.46 -15.61
C ILE A 252 14.39 4.80 -17.10
N ILE A 253 13.16 4.67 -17.60
CA ILE A 253 12.81 4.99 -19.00
C ILE A 253 12.20 6.39 -19.15
N SER A 254 12.12 6.93 -20.38
CA SER A 254 11.51 8.25 -20.64
C SER A 254 9.99 8.20 -20.50
N GLY A 255 9.35 9.36 -20.28
CA GLY A 255 7.88 9.45 -20.23
C GLY A 255 7.22 9.02 -21.54
N ASP A 256 7.79 9.38 -22.69
CA ASP A 256 7.30 8.96 -24.00
C ASP A 256 7.38 7.43 -24.20
N ASN A 257 8.48 6.80 -23.76
CA ASN A 257 8.63 5.35 -23.83
C ASN A 257 7.68 4.66 -22.85
N THR A 258 7.49 5.22 -21.66
CA THR A 258 6.51 4.71 -20.68
C THR A 258 5.11 4.68 -21.31
N ILE A 259 4.66 5.79 -21.91
CA ILE A 259 3.36 5.86 -22.61
C ILE A 259 3.27 4.86 -23.77
N TYR A 260 4.36 4.67 -24.51
CA TYR A 260 4.41 3.70 -25.61
C TYR A 260 4.23 2.26 -25.11
N GLU A 261 4.93 1.90 -24.03
CA GLU A 261 4.85 0.58 -23.40
C GLU A 261 3.49 0.36 -22.72
N MET A 262 2.90 1.38 -22.08
CA MET A 262 1.57 1.30 -21.46
C MET A 262 0.45 0.91 -22.45
N GLY A 263 0.57 1.25 -23.73
CA GLY A 263 -0.33 0.77 -24.79
C GLY A 263 -1.80 1.14 -24.59
N VAL A 264 -2.71 0.19 -24.82
CA VAL A 264 -4.15 0.34 -24.53
C VAL A 264 -4.40 -0.04 -23.07
N GLY A 265 -5.19 0.77 -22.37
CA GLY A 265 -5.56 0.54 -20.98
C GLY A 265 -6.99 0.05 -20.80
N TRP A 266 -7.22 -0.68 -19.71
CA TRP A 266 -8.52 -1.18 -19.26
C TRP A 266 -8.70 -0.90 -17.77
N ASN A 267 -9.88 -0.43 -17.35
CA ASN A 267 -10.20 -0.26 -15.94
C ASN A 267 -10.85 -1.55 -15.40
N LEU A 268 -10.35 -2.05 -14.27
CA LEU A 268 -11.01 -3.06 -13.46
C LEU A 268 -12.09 -2.39 -12.57
N GLY A 269 -13.06 -1.72 -13.19
CA GLY A 269 -14.08 -0.92 -12.51
C GLY A 269 -15.14 -1.75 -11.77
N ASN A 270 -15.85 -1.13 -10.84
CA ASN A 270 -16.85 -1.73 -9.95
C ASN A 270 -16.35 -2.99 -9.20
N THR A 271 -15.05 -3.06 -8.93
CA THR A 271 -14.36 -4.21 -8.36
C THR A 271 -13.78 -3.82 -7.00
N MET A 272 -12.53 -3.35 -6.95
CA MET A 272 -11.91 -2.87 -5.71
C MET A 272 -12.44 -1.48 -5.31
N ASP A 273 -13.13 -0.80 -6.20
CA ASP A 273 -13.89 0.41 -5.96
C ASP A 273 -15.32 0.12 -5.45
N GLY A 274 -15.82 -1.11 -5.60
CA GLY A 274 -17.17 -1.49 -5.19
C GLY A 274 -17.37 -1.45 -3.69
N HIS A 275 -18.45 -0.81 -3.22
CA HIS A 275 -18.73 -0.67 -1.78
C HIS A 275 -20.23 -0.59 -1.44
N THR A 276 -20.57 -0.90 -0.19
CA THR A 276 -21.87 -0.55 0.41
C THR A 276 -21.64 0.35 1.61
N GLY A 277 -22.08 1.60 1.56
CA GLY A 277 -21.86 2.57 2.65
C GLY A 277 -20.37 2.80 2.99
N PHE A 278 -19.49 2.84 1.97
CA PHE A 278 -18.03 2.88 2.11
C PHE A 278 -17.41 1.69 2.84
N HIS A 279 -18.13 0.58 3.01
CA HIS A 279 -17.53 -0.72 3.27
C HIS A 279 -17.18 -1.38 1.92
N PRO A 280 -15.91 -1.37 1.49
CA PRO A 280 -15.54 -1.89 0.18
C PRO A 280 -15.49 -3.42 0.18
N ALA A 281 -15.82 -4.01 -0.97
CA ALA A 281 -15.58 -5.42 -1.24
C ALA A 281 -15.45 -5.65 -2.75
N GLU A 282 -14.51 -6.51 -3.15
CA GLU A 282 -14.21 -6.81 -4.56
C GLU A 282 -15.45 -7.19 -5.39
N THR A 283 -16.42 -7.86 -4.76
CA THR A 283 -17.64 -8.36 -5.39
C THR A 283 -18.92 -7.63 -4.93
N ALA A 284 -18.79 -6.43 -4.36
CA ALA A 284 -19.94 -5.66 -3.89
C ALA A 284 -20.90 -5.28 -5.04
N TRP A 285 -20.36 -4.90 -6.20
CA TRP A 285 -21.14 -4.41 -7.35
C TRP A 285 -21.09 -5.33 -8.58
N GLN A 286 -20.36 -6.44 -8.50
CA GLN A 286 -20.16 -7.42 -9.56
C GLN A 286 -19.85 -8.80 -8.95
N SER A 287 -20.00 -9.90 -9.69
CA SER A 287 -20.00 -11.26 -9.11
C SER A 287 -18.71 -12.06 -9.23
N VAL A 288 -17.69 -11.55 -9.91
CA VAL A 288 -16.48 -12.30 -10.32
C VAL A 288 -15.26 -11.85 -9.54
N VAL A 289 -14.61 -12.76 -8.82
CA VAL A 289 -13.30 -12.50 -8.22
C VAL A 289 -12.25 -12.41 -9.32
N THR A 290 -11.40 -11.40 -9.26
CA THR A 290 -10.30 -11.16 -10.21
C THR A 290 -9.25 -12.26 -10.10
N THR A 291 -8.85 -12.85 -11.21
CA THR A 291 -7.82 -13.89 -11.26
C THR A 291 -6.72 -13.53 -12.24
N GLN A 292 -5.56 -14.20 -12.12
CA GLN A 292 -4.45 -14.01 -13.03
C GLN A 292 -4.83 -14.37 -14.48
N GLU A 293 -5.71 -15.36 -14.69
CA GLU A 293 -6.19 -15.77 -16.01
C GLU A 293 -7.01 -14.68 -16.69
N ILE A 294 -7.82 -13.91 -15.93
CA ILE A 294 -8.55 -12.76 -16.46
C ILE A 294 -7.55 -11.71 -16.97
N ILE A 295 -6.56 -11.36 -16.15
CA ILE A 295 -5.54 -10.35 -16.51
C ILE A 295 -4.71 -10.81 -17.70
N LYS A 296 -4.30 -12.08 -17.74
CA LYS A 296 -3.60 -12.66 -18.89
C LYS A 296 -4.44 -12.62 -20.18
N ALA A 297 -5.73 -12.93 -20.11
CA ALA A 297 -6.58 -12.86 -21.29
C ALA A 297 -6.75 -11.42 -21.80
N VAL A 298 -6.80 -10.43 -20.90
CA VAL A 298 -6.79 -8.99 -21.23
C VAL A 298 -5.45 -8.59 -21.87
N HIS A 299 -4.31 -9.04 -21.31
CA HIS A 299 -2.98 -8.84 -21.89
C HIS A 299 -2.88 -9.39 -23.31
N ASP A 300 -3.24 -10.67 -23.49
CA ASP A 300 -3.14 -11.37 -24.77
C ASP A 300 -4.12 -10.79 -25.81
N ALA A 301 -5.16 -10.06 -25.39
CA ALA A 301 -6.03 -9.29 -26.29
C ALA A 301 -5.42 -7.95 -26.76
N GLY A 302 -4.23 -7.59 -26.25
CA GLY A 302 -3.45 -6.43 -26.65
C GLY A 302 -3.50 -5.26 -25.68
N PHE A 303 -4.14 -5.38 -24.51
CA PHE A 303 -4.03 -4.34 -23.48
C PHE A 303 -2.68 -4.47 -22.76
N ASN A 304 -2.07 -3.35 -22.36
CA ASN A 304 -0.83 -3.38 -21.56
C ASN A 304 -0.86 -2.45 -20.33
N THR A 305 -2.04 -1.90 -20.01
CA THR A 305 -2.28 -1.14 -18.79
C THR A 305 -3.58 -1.61 -18.13
N VAL A 306 -3.55 -1.83 -16.83
CA VAL A 306 -4.75 -2.04 -15.99
C VAL A 306 -4.83 -0.92 -14.96
N ARG A 307 -5.89 -0.11 -15.00
CA ARG A 307 -6.23 0.79 -13.90
C ARG A 307 -7.13 0.03 -12.92
N VAL A 308 -6.70 -0.09 -11.68
CA VAL A 308 -7.40 -0.74 -10.58
C VAL A 308 -7.90 0.38 -9.65
N PRO A 309 -9.14 0.84 -9.83
CA PRO A 309 -9.70 1.84 -8.95
C PRO A 309 -10.00 1.20 -7.58
N VAL A 310 -9.59 1.85 -6.49
CA VAL A 310 -9.69 1.29 -5.13
C VAL A 310 -10.41 2.25 -4.20
N THR A 311 -11.49 1.78 -3.56
CA THR A 311 -12.11 2.47 -2.44
C THR A 311 -11.51 1.93 -1.15
N TRP A 312 -11.01 2.81 -0.29
CA TRP A 312 -10.41 2.43 0.98
C TRP A 312 -11.43 2.47 2.12
N GLY A 313 -12.27 3.50 2.16
CA GLY A 313 -13.49 3.53 2.97
C GLY A 313 -13.25 3.26 4.46
N ASP A 314 -14.10 2.42 5.04
CA ASP A 314 -14.00 2.00 6.45
C ASP A 314 -12.96 0.89 6.70
N MET A 315 -12.19 0.49 5.67
CA MET A 315 -10.98 -0.33 5.85
C MET A 315 -9.83 0.48 6.45
N ILE A 316 -10.00 1.80 6.62
CA ILE A 316 -9.08 2.69 7.30
C ILE A 316 -9.47 2.79 8.77
N ASP A 317 -8.57 2.42 9.67
CA ASP A 317 -8.73 2.54 11.10
C ASP A 317 -8.38 3.97 11.58
N ASP A 318 -9.40 4.82 11.64
CA ASP A 318 -9.28 6.22 12.06
C ASP A 318 -8.74 6.39 13.49
N GLU A 319 -8.86 5.37 14.35
CA GLU A 319 -8.42 5.43 15.75
C GLU A 319 -6.98 4.94 15.95
N ASN A 320 -6.41 4.27 14.94
CA ASN A 320 -5.10 3.65 14.99
C ASN A 320 -4.17 4.15 13.87
N GLY A 321 -3.98 5.46 13.81
CA GLY A 321 -3.05 6.09 12.87
C GLY A 321 -3.40 5.90 11.39
N TYR A 322 -4.69 5.74 11.08
CA TYR A 322 -5.20 5.47 9.73
C TYR A 322 -4.65 4.20 9.09
N ALA A 323 -4.28 3.21 9.92
CA ALA A 323 -3.84 1.92 9.43
C ALA A 323 -4.90 1.31 8.50
N ILE A 324 -4.45 0.77 7.37
CA ILE A 324 -5.33 0.13 6.40
C ILE A 324 -5.44 -1.34 6.75
N ASN A 325 -6.64 -1.90 6.65
CA ASN A 325 -6.88 -3.32 6.82
C ASN A 325 -5.93 -4.15 5.94
N ASP A 326 -5.11 -4.99 6.58
CA ASP A 326 -4.09 -5.78 5.89
C ASP A 326 -4.70 -6.69 4.81
N ALA A 327 -5.83 -7.36 5.07
CA ALA A 327 -6.44 -8.24 4.07
C ALA A 327 -6.88 -7.46 2.82
N TRP A 328 -7.37 -6.23 3.00
CA TRP A 328 -7.79 -5.38 1.89
C TRP A 328 -6.62 -4.90 1.03
N ILE A 329 -5.57 -4.31 1.64
CA ILE A 329 -4.40 -3.83 0.89
C ILE A 329 -3.63 -4.99 0.24
N ASN A 330 -3.57 -6.15 0.91
CA ASN A 330 -2.99 -7.37 0.34
C ASN A 330 -3.77 -7.89 -0.85
N ARG A 331 -5.11 -7.75 -0.85
CA ARG A 331 -5.90 -8.15 -2.02
C ARG A 331 -5.65 -7.25 -3.23
N VAL A 332 -5.50 -5.94 -3.00
CA VAL A 332 -5.05 -5.00 -4.04
C VAL A 332 -3.67 -5.40 -4.55
N GLN A 333 -2.77 -5.80 -3.65
CA GLN A 333 -1.44 -6.28 -4.01
C GLN A 333 -1.47 -7.51 -4.91
N ASP A 334 -2.32 -8.50 -4.63
CA ASP A 334 -2.43 -9.69 -5.48
C ASP A 334 -2.79 -9.32 -6.93
N ILE A 335 -3.67 -8.33 -7.13
CA ILE A 335 -4.05 -7.85 -8.47
C ILE A 335 -2.89 -7.10 -9.15
N VAL A 336 -2.15 -6.28 -8.39
CA VAL A 336 -0.92 -5.64 -8.89
C VAL A 336 0.12 -6.69 -9.30
N ASP A 337 0.26 -7.77 -8.54
CA ASP A 337 1.16 -8.88 -8.85
C ASP A 337 0.76 -9.58 -10.17
N TYR A 338 -0.54 -9.82 -10.39
CA TYR A 338 -1.02 -10.42 -11.65
C TYR A 338 -0.60 -9.60 -12.86
N CYS A 339 -0.76 -8.27 -12.79
CA CYS A 339 -0.40 -7.37 -13.89
C CYS A 339 1.11 -7.26 -14.08
N THR A 340 1.86 -7.00 -13.00
CA THR A 340 3.32 -6.78 -13.10
C THR A 340 4.09 -8.06 -13.43
N SER A 341 3.52 -9.25 -13.15
CA SER A 341 4.07 -10.54 -13.61
C SER A 341 4.10 -10.67 -15.14
N LEU A 342 3.27 -9.89 -15.84
CA LEU A 342 3.17 -9.83 -17.30
C LEU A 342 3.90 -8.60 -17.91
N ASP A 343 4.65 -7.83 -17.11
CA ASP A 343 5.15 -6.49 -17.46
C ASP A 343 4.03 -5.54 -17.97
N MET A 344 2.79 -5.73 -17.51
CA MET A 344 1.72 -4.75 -17.70
C MET A 344 1.87 -3.62 -16.69
N TYR A 345 1.56 -2.40 -17.14
CA TYR A 345 1.46 -1.27 -16.23
C TYR A 345 0.19 -1.35 -15.39
N THR A 346 0.28 -1.04 -14.10
CA THR A 346 -0.85 -1.02 -13.18
C THR A 346 -0.97 0.35 -12.53
N ILE A 347 -2.19 0.88 -12.47
CA ILE A 347 -2.47 2.16 -11.80
C ILE A 347 -3.40 1.87 -10.61
N ILE A 348 -2.99 2.24 -9.40
CA ILE A 348 -3.86 2.22 -8.20
C ILE A 348 -4.11 3.63 -7.68
N ASN A 349 -5.27 3.87 -7.05
CA ASN A 349 -5.68 5.19 -6.60
C ASN A 349 -6.49 5.21 -5.30
N ILE A 350 -6.95 6.40 -4.90
CA ILE A 350 -8.04 6.60 -3.93
C ILE A 350 -9.30 6.96 -4.72
N HIS A 351 -10.33 6.11 -4.71
CA HIS A 351 -11.44 6.15 -5.66
C HIS A 351 -12.71 6.85 -5.17
N HIS A 352 -13.69 6.10 -4.62
CA HIS A 352 -14.97 6.68 -4.19
C HIS A 352 -14.86 7.51 -2.92
N ASP A 353 -13.76 7.36 -2.16
CA ASP A 353 -13.48 8.12 -0.94
C ASP A 353 -13.65 9.64 -1.07
N GLY A 354 -13.42 10.18 -2.28
CA GLY A 354 -13.66 11.60 -2.60
C GLY A 354 -14.45 11.88 -3.88
N ALA A 355 -14.86 10.84 -4.64
CA ALA A 355 -15.73 11.00 -5.82
C ALA A 355 -17.22 11.17 -5.44
N GLU A 356 -17.56 10.76 -4.21
CA GLU A 356 -18.89 10.85 -3.59
C GLU A 356 -18.84 11.75 -2.36
N GLN A 357 -19.89 12.54 -2.12
CA GLN A 357 -19.88 13.54 -1.05
C GLN A 357 -20.03 12.94 0.35
N ASP A 358 -20.47 11.69 0.44
CA ASP A 358 -20.57 10.98 1.71
C ASP A 358 -19.24 10.36 2.16
N GLY A 359 -18.24 10.29 1.27
CA GLY A 359 -16.89 9.79 1.58
C GLY A 359 -16.11 10.70 2.53
N TRP A 360 -14.92 10.26 2.95
CA TRP A 360 -14.09 11.01 3.92
C TRP A 360 -13.22 12.10 3.27
N LEU A 361 -12.86 11.98 1.99
CA LEU A 361 -11.98 12.91 1.27
C LEU A 361 -12.78 14.11 0.74
N ARG A 362 -13.32 14.92 1.65
CA ARG A 362 -14.20 16.06 1.33
C ARG A 362 -13.42 17.35 1.15
N VAL A 363 -13.27 17.80 -0.09
CA VAL A 363 -12.55 19.05 -0.44
C VAL A 363 -13.22 20.33 0.05
N ALA A 364 -14.47 20.25 0.51
CA ALA A 364 -15.23 21.37 1.09
C ALA A 364 -15.36 21.31 2.62
N ALA A 365 -14.63 20.42 3.30
CA ALA A 365 -14.69 20.31 4.76
C ALA A 365 -14.34 21.62 5.47
N ASP A 366 -15.07 21.94 6.54
CA ASP A 366 -14.74 23.08 7.40
C ASP A 366 -13.41 22.85 8.12
N ASP A 367 -13.13 21.61 8.53
CA ASP A 367 -11.85 21.16 9.09
C ASP A 367 -11.02 20.44 8.01
N ILE A 368 -10.54 21.20 7.04
CA ILE A 368 -9.76 20.66 5.91
C ILE A 368 -8.43 20.05 6.34
N ASP A 369 -7.90 20.46 7.50
CA ASP A 369 -6.60 20.03 7.98
C ASP A 369 -6.61 18.55 8.39
N LYS A 370 -7.72 18.06 8.96
CA LYS A 370 -7.93 16.62 9.19
C LYS A 370 -8.07 15.81 7.90
N VAL A 371 -8.65 16.40 6.86
CA VAL A 371 -8.74 15.75 5.54
C VAL A 371 -7.34 15.61 4.94
N TYR A 372 -6.50 16.64 5.04
CA TYR A 372 -5.11 16.58 4.62
C TYR A 372 -4.30 15.56 5.43
N GLU A 373 -4.50 15.49 6.75
CA GLU A 373 -3.85 14.51 7.63
C GLU A 373 -4.21 13.08 7.25
N LYS A 374 -5.50 12.75 7.14
CA LYS A 374 -5.97 11.43 6.73
C LYS A 374 -5.46 11.07 5.34
N PHE A 375 -5.50 12.01 4.39
CA PHE A 375 -4.98 11.78 3.04
C PHE A 375 -3.48 11.51 3.01
N GLU A 376 -2.69 12.26 3.79
CA GLU A 376 -1.26 12.01 3.96
C GLU A 376 -1.01 10.59 4.52
N CYS A 377 -1.68 10.24 5.62
CA CYS A 377 -1.45 8.98 6.31
C CYS A 377 -1.87 7.77 5.47
N VAL A 378 -3.03 7.84 4.81
CA VAL A 378 -3.50 6.79 3.90
C VAL A 378 -2.49 6.59 2.76
N TRP A 379 -2.04 7.67 2.11
CA TRP A 379 -1.02 7.55 1.07
C TRP A 379 0.33 7.06 1.59
N ARG A 380 0.71 7.36 2.84
CA ARG A 380 1.92 6.81 3.46
C ARG A 380 1.81 5.29 3.59
N HIS A 381 0.71 4.77 4.12
CA HIS A 381 0.48 3.32 4.25
C HIS A 381 0.51 2.62 2.89
N ILE A 382 -0.18 3.17 1.89
CA ILE A 382 -0.14 2.65 0.50
C ILE A 382 1.29 2.69 -0.04
N ALA A 383 1.97 3.83 0.07
CA ALA A 383 3.31 4.00 -0.47
C ALA A 383 4.32 3.05 0.17
N GLU A 384 4.29 2.87 1.49
CA GLU A 384 5.17 1.93 2.21
C GLU A 384 4.90 0.48 1.81
N HIS A 385 3.64 0.06 1.69
CA HIS A 385 3.28 -1.31 1.29
C HIS A 385 3.78 -1.67 -0.11
N PHE A 386 3.76 -0.68 -1.02
CA PHE A 386 4.09 -0.87 -2.44
C PHE A 386 5.46 -0.28 -2.83
N LYS A 387 6.31 0.11 -1.87
CA LYS A 387 7.54 0.88 -2.15
C LYS A 387 8.57 0.14 -2.99
N ASP A 388 8.56 -1.19 -2.94
CA ASP A 388 9.57 -2.04 -3.56
C ASP A 388 9.19 -2.52 -4.98
N TYR A 389 7.99 -2.24 -5.49
CA TYR A 389 7.61 -2.56 -6.87
C TYR A 389 8.42 -1.77 -7.91
N ASP A 390 8.60 -2.35 -9.10
CA ASP A 390 9.28 -1.72 -10.23
C ASP A 390 8.46 -0.58 -10.89
N GLU A 391 8.90 -0.10 -12.06
CA GLU A 391 8.28 1.04 -12.75
C GLU A 391 6.87 0.79 -13.31
N HIS A 392 6.43 -0.47 -13.37
CA HIS A 392 5.12 -0.82 -13.91
C HIS A 392 3.98 -0.41 -12.97
N LEU A 393 4.23 -0.25 -11.68
CA LEU A 393 3.23 0.26 -10.74
C LEU A 393 3.26 1.79 -10.66
N ILE A 394 2.12 2.40 -10.98
CA ILE A 394 1.88 3.85 -10.97
C ILE A 394 0.85 4.17 -9.87
N PHE A 395 1.09 5.25 -9.13
CA PHE A 395 0.10 5.77 -8.18
C PHE A 395 -0.64 6.96 -8.78
N GLU A 396 -1.96 6.98 -8.68
CA GLU A 396 -2.81 8.11 -9.06
C GLU A 396 -3.42 8.74 -7.80
N SER A 397 -3.15 10.02 -7.57
CA SER A 397 -3.46 10.78 -6.35
C SER A 397 -4.88 10.59 -5.78
N ALA A 398 -5.89 10.60 -6.65
CA ALA A 398 -7.31 10.47 -6.34
C ALA A 398 -8.10 10.29 -7.64
N ASN A 399 -9.41 10.06 -7.54
CA ASN A 399 -10.33 9.93 -8.67
C ASN A 399 -11.01 11.26 -9.08
N GLU A 400 -12.29 11.45 -8.72
CA GLU A 400 -13.14 12.55 -9.20
C GLU A 400 -13.51 13.55 -8.09
N LEU A 401 -12.52 14.19 -7.47
CA LEU A 401 -12.74 15.12 -6.35
C LEU A 401 -13.62 16.32 -6.73
N THR A 402 -14.70 16.55 -5.98
CA THR A 402 -15.61 17.70 -6.13
C THR A 402 -16.33 17.99 -4.82
N CYS A 403 -16.80 19.21 -4.61
CA CYS A 403 -17.64 19.59 -3.45
C CYS A 403 -19.15 19.59 -3.73
N MET A 404 -19.57 19.22 -4.95
CA MET A 404 -20.97 19.30 -5.38
C MET A 404 -21.47 17.94 -5.86
N GLU A 405 -22.78 17.80 -6.04
CA GLU A 405 -23.43 16.59 -6.56
C GLU A 405 -24.15 16.82 -7.88
N GLY A 406 -24.60 15.71 -8.50
CA GLY A 406 -25.41 15.73 -9.70
C GLY A 406 -24.78 16.50 -10.86
N SER A 407 -25.57 17.34 -11.52
CA SER A 407 -25.10 18.16 -12.64
C SER A 407 -24.12 19.27 -12.24
N ASP A 408 -24.07 19.63 -10.95
CA ASP A 408 -23.28 20.76 -10.46
C ASP A 408 -21.84 20.39 -10.11
N LYS A 409 -21.51 19.08 -10.15
CA LYS A 409 -20.16 18.52 -9.93
C LYS A 409 -19.06 19.25 -10.69
N ASN A 410 -19.34 19.76 -11.89
CA ASN A 410 -18.36 20.45 -12.74
C ASN A 410 -18.75 21.93 -13.03
N SER A 411 -19.55 22.54 -12.16
CA SER A 411 -19.92 23.95 -12.25
C SER A 411 -18.70 24.87 -12.01
N SER A 412 -18.74 26.10 -12.51
CA SER A 412 -17.66 27.08 -12.26
C SER A 412 -17.47 27.40 -10.77
N ALA A 413 -18.54 27.31 -9.98
CA ALA A 413 -18.48 27.49 -8.52
C ALA A 413 -17.71 26.34 -7.85
N ALA A 414 -18.03 25.08 -8.19
CA ALA A 414 -17.32 23.91 -7.70
C ALA A 414 -15.83 23.98 -8.07
N ILE A 415 -15.52 24.19 -9.35
CA ILE A 415 -14.14 24.30 -9.84
C ILE A 415 -13.34 25.36 -9.07
N THR A 416 -13.94 26.53 -8.80
CA THR A 416 -13.26 27.63 -8.10
C THR A 416 -12.96 27.27 -6.65
N LYS A 417 -13.88 26.56 -5.98
CA LYS A 417 -13.72 26.14 -4.59
C LYS A 417 -12.72 24.99 -4.44
N ASP A 418 -12.79 23.99 -5.33
CA ASP A 418 -12.07 22.73 -5.19
C ASP A 418 -10.62 22.81 -5.67
N THR A 419 -10.35 23.59 -6.72
CA THR A 419 -9.04 23.62 -7.38
C THR A 419 -7.87 23.93 -6.41
N PRO A 420 -7.93 24.93 -5.52
CA PRO A 420 -6.84 25.20 -4.59
C PRO A 420 -6.56 24.04 -3.63
N VAL A 421 -7.61 23.39 -3.13
CA VAL A 421 -7.52 22.25 -2.20
C VAL A 421 -6.93 21.02 -2.91
N ILE A 422 -7.38 20.74 -4.14
CA ILE A 422 -6.87 19.62 -4.94
C ILE A 422 -5.38 19.83 -5.29
N VAL A 423 -4.96 21.06 -5.59
CA VAL A 423 -3.53 21.36 -5.79
C VAL A 423 -2.71 21.09 -4.53
N ASN A 424 -3.24 21.38 -3.34
CA ASN A 424 -2.60 21.05 -2.07
C ASN A 424 -2.54 19.54 -1.84
N LEU A 425 -3.63 18.81 -2.06
CA LEU A 425 -3.67 17.34 -1.96
C LEU A 425 -2.65 16.69 -2.89
N ASN A 426 -2.58 17.13 -4.15
CA ASN A 426 -1.60 16.61 -5.11
C ASN A 426 -0.15 16.86 -4.66
N GLN A 427 0.12 18.00 -3.99
CA GLN A 427 1.46 18.28 -3.46
C GLN A 427 1.79 17.40 -2.25
N ILE A 428 0.82 17.20 -1.34
CA ILE A 428 0.95 16.28 -0.19
C ILE A 428 1.23 14.86 -0.69
N PHE A 429 0.45 14.38 -1.66
CA PHE A 429 0.62 13.07 -2.30
C PHE A 429 2.03 12.84 -2.82
N VAL A 430 2.57 13.79 -3.61
CA VAL A 430 3.94 13.66 -4.12
C VAL A 430 4.96 13.65 -2.97
N ASN A 431 4.82 14.54 -2.00
CA ASN A 431 5.78 14.66 -0.91
C ASN A 431 5.79 13.41 -0.02
N VAL A 432 4.63 12.87 0.32
CA VAL A 432 4.53 11.68 1.18
C VAL A 432 5.08 10.45 0.48
N VAL A 433 4.69 10.19 -0.78
CA VAL A 433 5.16 9.03 -1.53
C VAL A 433 6.67 9.06 -1.71
N ARG A 434 7.25 10.22 -2.06
CA ARG A 434 8.70 10.32 -2.24
C ARG A 434 9.47 10.07 -0.94
N SER A 435 8.93 10.51 0.19
CA SER A 435 9.58 10.37 1.50
C SER A 435 9.72 8.93 1.99
N THR A 436 8.91 7.98 1.48
CA THR A 436 8.99 6.57 1.90
C THR A 436 10.22 5.84 1.34
N GLY A 437 11.03 6.48 0.48
CA GLY A 437 12.26 5.91 -0.04
C GLY A 437 12.06 4.78 -1.05
N SER A 438 13.03 3.87 -1.16
CA SER A 438 13.03 2.75 -2.12
C SER A 438 12.70 3.19 -3.56
N ASN A 439 11.99 2.37 -4.34
CA ASN A 439 11.59 2.66 -5.71
C ASN A 439 10.55 3.78 -5.80
N ASN A 440 9.88 4.17 -4.71
CA ASN A 440 9.00 5.34 -4.71
C ASN A 440 9.75 6.66 -4.98
N THR A 441 11.07 6.71 -4.77
CA THR A 441 11.89 7.88 -5.19
C THR A 441 11.90 8.09 -6.72
N LYS A 442 11.59 7.04 -7.51
CA LYS A 442 11.64 7.03 -8.97
C LYS A 442 10.28 6.77 -9.62
N ARG A 443 9.31 6.25 -8.86
CA ARG A 443 7.96 5.87 -9.32
C ARG A 443 7.23 7.02 -10.01
N TRP A 444 6.55 6.71 -11.11
CA TRP A 444 5.63 7.64 -11.76
C TRP A 444 4.42 7.93 -10.86
N LEU A 445 4.13 9.22 -10.63
CA LEU A 445 2.99 9.67 -9.84
C LEU A 445 2.05 10.49 -10.70
N SER A 446 0.79 10.07 -10.80
CA SER A 446 -0.24 10.73 -11.59
C SER A 446 -1.12 11.64 -10.73
N ALA A 447 -1.23 12.90 -11.10
CA ALA A 447 -2.10 13.86 -10.43
C ALA A 447 -3.40 14.06 -11.23
N VAL A 448 -4.52 14.21 -10.53
CA VAL A 448 -5.82 14.58 -11.13
C VAL A 448 -6.15 16.04 -10.87
N SER A 449 -7.08 16.59 -11.64
CA SER A 449 -7.70 17.89 -11.36
C SER A 449 -9.12 17.73 -10.85
N HIS A 450 -9.78 18.84 -10.56
CA HIS A 450 -11.22 18.90 -10.23
C HIS A 450 -12.05 17.93 -11.08
N TYR A 451 -12.76 17.02 -10.41
CA TYR A 451 -13.66 16.05 -11.03
C TYR A 451 -12.99 15.26 -12.18
N ALA A 452 -11.70 14.94 -12.02
CA ALA A 452 -10.83 14.36 -13.05
C ALA A 452 -10.94 15.05 -14.42
N ASN A 453 -11.29 16.33 -14.47
CA ASN A 453 -11.44 17.02 -15.76
C ASN A 453 -10.06 17.26 -16.39
N GLY A 454 -10.01 17.77 -17.63
CA GLY A 454 -8.74 17.97 -18.36
C GLY A 454 -7.76 18.97 -17.73
N GLY A 455 -8.08 19.57 -16.58
CA GLY A 455 -7.20 20.45 -15.83
C GLY A 455 -6.85 21.72 -16.58
N THR A 456 -7.69 22.16 -17.54
CA THR A 456 -7.41 23.32 -18.43
C THR A 456 -7.86 24.67 -17.87
N GLN A 457 -8.62 24.64 -16.77
CA GLN A 457 -9.06 25.80 -16.00
C GLN A 457 -7.89 26.61 -15.42
N SER A 458 -8.19 27.87 -15.09
CA SER A 458 -7.28 28.74 -14.34
C SER A 458 -7.06 28.21 -12.93
N GLY A 459 -5.87 28.44 -12.36
CA GLY A 459 -5.54 28.05 -10.98
C GLY A 459 -5.02 26.61 -10.83
N PHE A 460 -5.39 25.67 -11.71
CA PHE A 460 -4.84 24.32 -11.66
C PHE A 460 -3.41 24.26 -12.19
N ALA A 461 -2.52 23.71 -11.37
CA ALA A 461 -1.13 23.39 -11.68
C ALA A 461 -0.79 22.00 -11.13
N LEU A 462 0.11 21.30 -11.82
CA LEU A 462 0.70 20.06 -11.32
C LEU A 462 1.59 20.34 -10.10
N PRO A 463 1.75 19.36 -9.18
CA PRO A 463 2.65 19.50 -8.04
C PRO A 463 4.11 19.65 -8.49
N THR A 464 4.95 20.12 -7.57
CA THR A 464 6.41 20.12 -7.74
C THR A 464 7.00 18.87 -7.11
N ASP A 465 7.84 18.13 -7.84
CA ASP A 465 8.58 17.00 -7.29
C ASP A 465 9.89 17.48 -6.65
N TYR A 466 9.83 17.85 -5.36
CA TYR A 466 10.97 18.40 -4.63
C TYR A 466 12.10 17.39 -4.39
N TYR A 467 11.78 16.09 -4.38
CA TYR A 467 12.71 15.01 -4.10
C TYR A 467 13.37 14.46 -5.36
N ASN A 468 12.79 14.72 -6.55
CA ASN A 468 13.27 14.16 -7.81
C ASN A 468 13.38 15.22 -8.91
N SER A 469 14.62 15.63 -9.21
CA SER A 469 14.92 16.61 -10.26
C SER A 469 14.61 16.15 -11.69
N SER A 470 14.41 14.85 -11.91
CA SER A 470 14.03 14.29 -13.23
C SER A 470 12.53 14.39 -13.51
N ASN A 471 11.73 14.88 -12.55
CA ASN A 471 10.28 15.10 -12.66
C ASN A 471 9.50 13.86 -13.14
N ARG A 472 9.21 12.95 -12.20
CA ARG A 472 8.49 11.68 -12.44
C ARG A 472 6.99 11.82 -12.19
N LEU A 473 6.39 12.87 -12.77
CA LEU A 473 4.97 13.18 -12.64
C LEU A 473 4.20 12.92 -13.94
N MET A 474 2.95 12.50 -13.81
CA MET A 474 1.96 12.31 -14.87
C MET A 474 0.69 13.12 -14.57
N PHE A 475 -0.18 13.24 -15.57
CA PHE A 475 -1.52 13.81 -15.40
C PHE A 475 -2.59 12.81 -15.84
N SER A 476 -3.66 12.66 -15.05
CA SER A 476 -4.82 11.82 -15.40
C SER A 476 -6.11 12.65 -15.51
N ALA A 477 -6.95 12.30 -16.47
CA ALA A 477 -8.26 12.90 -16.66
C ALA A 477 -9.27 11.92 -17.27
N HIS A 478 -10.56 12.22 -17.12
CA HIS A 478 -11.69 11.43 -17.60
C HIS A 478 -12.51 12.20 -18.64
N ILE A 479 -13.01 11.51 -19.67
CA ILE A 479 -13.84 12.13 -20.72
C ILE A 479 -14.97 11.20 -21.18
N TYR A 480 -16.21 11.48 -20.74
CA TYR A 480 -17.43 10.73 -21.10
C TYR A 480 -18.43 11.52 -21.96
N LYS A 481 -17.95 12.36 -22.90
CA LYS A 481 -18.86 13.18 -23.72
C LYS A 481 -19.75 12.32 -24.62
N SER A 482 -21.07 12.58 -24.60
CA SER A 482 -22.07 11.85 -25.39
C SER A 482 -22.07 10.32 -25.19
N SER A 483 -21.64 9.84 -24.02
CA SER A 483 -21.42 8.41 -23.74
C SER A 483 -22.68 7.53 -23.69
N THR A 484 -23.87 8.14 -23.72
CA THR A 484 -25.16 7.43 -23.59
C THR A 484 -25.91 7.25 -24.90
N LYS A 485 -25.34 7.66 -26.04
CA LYS A 485 -25.99 7.59 -27.35
C LYS A 485 -25.99 6.18 -27.93
N THR A 486 -26.92 5.93 -28.84
CA THR A 486 -26.95 4.69 -29.64
C THR A 486 -26.01 4.79 -30.84
N SER A 487 -25.93 5.97 -31.49
CA SER A 487 -25.02 6.25 -32.60
C SER A 487 -24.49 7.68 -32.52
N TRP A 488 -23.39 7.96 -33.23
CA TRP A 488 -22.69 9.25 -33.20
C TRP A 488 -22.43 9.79 -34.60
N THR A 489 -22.48 11.11 -34.71
CA THR A 489 -21.89 11.86 -35.81
C THR A 489 -20.41 12.15 -35.52
N TYR A 490 -19.62 12.39 -36.56
CA TYR A 490 -18.20 12.73 -36.40
C TYR A 490 -17.98 13.96 -35.50
N SER A 491 -18.82 14.99 -35.64
CA SER A 491 -18.73 16.21 -34.82
C SER A 491 -18.87 15.93 -33.33
N GLU A 492 -19.68 14.95 -32.95
CA GLU A 492 -19.92 14.61 -31.54
C GLU A 492 -18.73 13.83 -30.96
N VAL A 493 -18.17 12.87 -31.70
CA VAL A 493 -16.93 12.17 -31.29
C VAL A 493 -15.75 13.15 -31.22
N TYR A 494 -15.69 14.10 -32.16
CA TYR A 494 -14.65 15.12 -32.19
C TYR A 494 -14.65 16.04 -30.95
N GLU A 495 -15.75 16.12 -30.19
CA GLU A 495 -15.74 16.86 -28.92
C GLU A 495 -14.82 16.24 -27.87
N VAL A 496 -14.64 14.91 -27.91
CA VAL A 496 -13.67 14.17 -27.08
C VAL A 496 -12.26 14.47 -27.57
N VAL A 497 -12.02 14.33 -28.88
CA VAL A 497 -10.74 14.66 -29.53
C VAL A 497 -10.30 16.09 -29.20
N SER A 498 -11.21 17.06 -29.29
CA SER A 498 -10.94 18.46 -28.96
C SER A 498 -10.57 18.67 -27.49
N ALA A 499 -11.21 17.95 -26.56
CA ALA A 499 -10.86 18.00 -25.15
C ALA A 499 -9.46 17.40 -24.89
N LEU A 500 -9.15 16.25 -25.52
CA LEU A 500 -7.83 15.63 -25.48
C LEU A 500 -6.73 16.56 -26.01
N THR A 501 -6.93 17.18 -27.17
CA THR A 501 -5.94 18.11 -27.75
C THR A 501 -5.66 19.31 -26.83
N LYS A 502 -6.68 19.83 -26.13
CA LYS A 502 -6.48 20.92 -25.14
C LYS A 502 -5.65 20.46 -23.96
N MET A 503 -5.89 19.25 -23.46
CA MET A 503 -5.13 18.63 -22.38
C MET A 503 -3.66 18.44 -22.77
N VAL A 504 -3.38 17.82 -23.93
CA VAL A 504 -2.03 17.64 -24.50
C VAL A 504 -1.32 18.99 -24.74
N LYS A 505 -2.08 20.02 -25.12
CA LYS A 505 -1.52 21.36 -25.29
C LYS A 505 -1.10 21.99 -23.96
N LYS A 506 -1.89 21.82 -22.89
CA LYS A 506 -1.60 22.41 -21.57
C LYS A 506 -0.48 21.67 -20.85
N HIS A 507 -0.60 20.36 -20.72
CA HIS A 507 0.30 19.57 -19.90
C HIS A 507 1.51 19.12 -20.72
N LYS A 508 2.71 19.19 -20.12
CA LYS A 508 4.00 18.82 -20.73
C LYS A 508 4.65 17.65 -20.01
N VAL A 509 3.79 16.77 -19.48
CA VAL A 509 4.12 15.53 -18.79
C VAL A 509 3.37 14.38 -19.50
N PRO A 510 3.73 13.11 -19.26
CA PRO A 510 2.93 11.98 -19.73
C PRO A 510 1.48 12.08 -19.24
N ILE A 511 0.53 11.65 -20.08
CA ILE A 511 -0.90 11.82 -19.81
C ILE A 511 -1.63 10.50 -19.92
N ILE A 512 -2.54 10.26 -18.98
CA ILE A 512 -3.44 9.11 -18.94
C ILE A 512 -4.86 9.64 -19.13
N LEU A 513 -5.58 9.13 -20.13
CA LEU A 513 -7.03 9.24 -20.16
C LEU A 513 -7.56 8.12 -19.28
N GLY A 514 -7.60 8.37 -17.97
CA GLY A 514 -7.86 7.38 -16.93
C GLY A 514 -9.20 6.68 -17.10
N GLU A 515 -10.18 7.39 -17.64
CA GLU A 515 -11.47 6.84 -18.02
C GLU A 515 -12.05 7.48 -19.28
N TYR A 516 -12.55 6.62 -20.16
CA TYR A 516 -13.47 6.97 -21.23
C TYR A 516 -14.35 5.75 -21.55
N GLY A 517 -15.45 5.97 -22.24
CA GLY A 517 -16.25 4.86 -22.74
C GLY A 517 -17.65 5.28 -23.13
N ASN A 518 -18.39 4.31 -23.67
CA ASN A 518 -19.77 4.48 -24.09
C ASN A 518 -20.61 3.29 -23.63
N ARG A 519 -21.84 3.58 -23.21
CA ARG A 519 -22.80 2.56 -22.81
C ARG A 519 -23.24 1.74 -24.00
N ASN A 520 -23.47 0.45 -23.77
CA ASN A 520 -24.15 -0.38 -24.71
C ASN A 520 -25.61 0.09 -24.89
N LYS A 521 -26.15 -0.05 -26.10
CA LYS A 521 -27.55 0.22 -26.42
C LYS A 521 -28.06 -0.86 -27.36
N MET A 522 -29.29 -1.28 -27.15
CA MET A 522 -29.98 -2.16 -28.10
C MET A 522 -30.06 -1.47 -29.46
N ASN A 523 -29.61 -2.16 -30.51
CA ASN A 523 -29.71 -1.72 -31.89
C ASN A 523 -29.89 -2.93 -32.80
N SER A 524 -31.14 -3.21 -33.18
CA SER A 524 -31.48 -4.35 -34.03
C SER A 524 -30.98 -4.22 -35.47
N ALA A 525 -30.46 -3.07 -35.88
CA ALA A 525 -29.83 -2.90 -37.19
C ALA A 525 -28.46 -3.58 -37.28
N ASN A 526 -27.81 -3.82 -36.14
CA ASN A 526 -26.51 -4.48 -36.08
C ASN A 526 -26.67 -5.99 -35.84
N PRO A 527 -25.79 -6.84 -36.39
CA PRO A 527 -25.88 -8.30 -36.23
C PRO A 527 -25.85 -8.78 -34.77
N SER A 528 -25.14 -8.07 -33.91
CA SER A 528 -25.05 -8.36 -32.47
C SER A 528 -26.36 -8.09 -31.71
N GLY A 529 -27.27 -7.31 -32.28
CA GLY A 529 -28.43 -6.73 -31.60
C GLY A 529 -28.11 -5.48 -30.75
N TYR A 530 -26.87 -5.01 -30.76
CA TYR A 530 -26.37 -3.87 -29.98
C TYR A 530 -25.64 -2.85 -30.86
N ASN A 531 -25.42 -1.64 -30.36
CA ASN A 531 -24.66 -0.59 -31.03
C ASN A 531 -23.13 -0.82 -31.04
N ASP A 532 -22.66 -2.07 -31.05
CA ASP A 532 -21.23 -2.41 -30.99
C ASP A 532 -20.43 -1.83 -32.17
N ILE A 533 -21.03 -1.78 -33.37
CA ILE A 533 -20.41 -1.16 -34.55
C ILE A 533 -20.18 0.36 -34.36
N ASP A 534 -21.16 1.08 -33.83
CA ASP A 534 -21.05 2.52 -33.58
C ASP A 534 -20.05 2.82 -32.45
N ARG A 535 -20.06 2.00 -31.39
CA ARG A 535 -19.09 2.08 -30.28
C ARG A 535 -17.67 1.81 -30.77
N ALA A 536 -17.46 0.77 -31.57
CA ALA A 536 -16.18 0.44 -32.18
C ALA A 536 -15.62 1.63 -32.98
N TRP A 537 -16.45 2.29 -33.80
CA TRP A 537 -16.02 3.46 -34.55
C TRP A 537 -15.65 4.66 -33.65
N PHE A 538 -16.43 4.92 -32.61
CA PHE A 538 -16.08 5.94 -31.61
C PHE A 538 -14.74 5.61 -30.94
N ASP A 539 -14.56 4.38 -30.48
CA ASP A 539 -13.40 3.97 -29.70
C ASP A 539 -12.12 3.98 -30.55
N GLU A 540 -12.20 3.61 -31.84
CA GLU A 540 -11.07 3.73 -32.78
C GLU A 540 -10.64 5.20 -32.98
N ILE A 541 -11.60 6.14 -33.09
CA ILE A 541 -11.29 7.57 -33.20
C ILE A 541 -10.62 8.10 -31.93
N VAL A 542 -11.15 7.77 -30.75
CA VAL A 542 -10.62 8.26 -29.47
C VAL A 542 -9.23 7.68 -29.21
N THR A 543 -9.05 6.38 -29.41
CA THR A 543 -7.75 5.72 -29.21
C THR A 543 -6.71 6.18 -30.25
N ARG A 544 -7.10 6.43 -31.50
CA ARG A 544 -6.22 7.06 -32.51
C ARG A 544 -5.81 8.48 -32.12
N ALA A 545 -6.73 9.28 -31.58
CA ALA A 545 -6.40 10.61 -31.06
C ALA A 545 -5.43 10.53 -29.87
N CYS A 546 -5.61 9.56 -28.98
CA CYS A 546 -4.69 9.31 -27.86
C CYS A 546 -3.30 8.89 -28.35
N GLN A 547 -3.21 7.99 -29.34
CA GLN A 547 -1.96 7.60 -29.98
C GLN A 547 -1.20 8.82 -30.54
N VAL A 548 -1.88 9.68 -31.30
CA VAL A 548 -1.30 10.91 -31.87
C VAL A 548 -0.86 11.89 -30.77
N GLY A 549 -1.61 11.94 -29.67
CA GLY A 549 -1.34 12.81 -28.53
C GLY A 549 -0.35 12.27 -27.50
N LYS A 550 0.15 11.04 -27.67
CA LYS A 550 0.92 10.31 -26.64
C LYS A 550 0.18 10.29 -25.30
N VAL A 551 -1.07 9.86 -25.34
CA VAL A 551 -1.95 9.68 -24.18
C VAL A 551 -2.27 8.19 -24.08
N VAL A 552 -2.27 7.62 -22.87
CA VAL A 552 -2.74 6.23 -22.64
C VAL A 552 -4.26 6.23 -22.50
N PRO A 553 -5.02 5.57 -23.40
CA PRO A 553 -6.46 5.47 -23.28
C PRO A 553 -6.85 4.28 -22.38
N CYS A 554 -7.45 4.56 -21.22
CA CYS A 554 -7.98 3.52 -20.33
C CYS A 554 -9.51 3.45 -20.43
N VAL A 555 -10.04 2.41 -21.07
CA VAL A 555 -11.49 2.24 -21.20
C VAL A 555 -12.11 1.87 -19.86
N TRP A 556 -13.27 2.43 -19.53
CA TRP A 556 -14.03 2.05 -18.34
C TRP A 556 -14.81 0.75 -18.56
N ASP A 557 -14.57 -0.24 -17.69
CA ASP A 557 -15.28 -1.50 -17.68
C ASP A 557 -15.76 -1.85 -16.27
N GLN A 558 -17.07 -1.77 -16.07
CA GLN A 558 -17.75 -2.03 -14.80
C GLN A 558 -17.98 -3.53 -14.50
N GLY A 559 -17.47 -4.44 -15.32
CA GLY A 559 -17.48 -5.90 -15.08
C GLY A 559 -18.79 -6.65 -15.25
N TRP A 560 -19.96 -6.01 -15.05
CA TRP A 560 -21.25 -6.69 -15.14
C TRP A 560 -21.82 -6.70 -16.56
N PHE A 561 -22.11 -7.91 -17.06
CA PHE A 561 -22.79 -8.10 -18.34
C PHE A 561 -23.51 -9.46 -18.45
N ASP A 562 -24.80 -9.44 -18.80
CA ASP A 562 -25.58 -10.65 -19.12
C ASP A 562 -26.47 -10.41 -20.34
N LEU A 563 -26.08 -10.96 -21.50
CA LEU A 563 -26.85 -10.80 -22.75
C LEU A 563 -28.29 -11.32 -22.66
N THR A 564 -28.57 -12.28 -21.79
CA THR A 564 -29.91 -12.84 -21.62
C THR A 564 -30.86 -11.83 -20.98
N GLN A 565 -30.32 -10.92 -20.17
CA GLN A 565 -31.05 -9.82 -19.54
C GLN A 565 -31.21 -8.59 -20.44
N LYS A 566 -30.60 -8.61 -21.64
CA LYS A 566 -30.65 -7.50 -22.62
C LYS A 566 -30.28 -6.12 -22.03
N PRO A 567 -29.13 -6.00 -21.35
CA PRO A 567 -28.74 -4.77 -20.68
C PRO A 567 -28.56 -3.64 -21.70
N ASP A 568 -28.95 -2.41 -21.40
CA ASP A 568 -28.90 -1.29 -22.36
C ASP A 568 -28.24 -0.02 -21.78
N SER A 569 -27.43 -0.18 -20.74
CA SER A 569 -26.82 0.94 -20.01
C SER A 569 -25.46 0.63 -19.38
N THR A 570 -24.85 -0.52 -19.68
CA THR A 570 -23.55 -0.93 -19.13
C THR A 570 -22.40 -0.46 -20.02
N PHE A 571 -21.27 -0.12 -19.40
CA PHE A 571 -20.02 0.19 -20.08
C PHE A 571 -19.15 -1.02 -20.41
N SER A 572 -19.47 -2.21 -19.89
CA SER A 572 -18.60 -3.38 -19.97
C SER A 572 -18.19 -3.73 -21.40
N VAL A 573 -16.91 -4.08 -21.54
CA VAL A 573 -16.28 -4.51 -22.80
C VAL A 573 -15.73 -5.93 -22.70
N TRP A 574 -15.50 -6.42 -21.47
CA TRP A 574 -14.94 -7.72 -21.17
C TRP A 574 -15.91 -8.61 -20.40
N ASN A 575 -15.97 -9.89 -20.77
CA ASN A 575 -16.65 -10.93 -20.01
C ASN A 575 -15.62 -11.59 -19.09
N ARG A 576 -15.65 -11.23 -17.80
CA ARG A 576 -14.70 -11.71 -16.80
C ARG A 576 -14.85 -13.21 -16.49
N GLU A 577 -16.05 -13.78 -16.57
CA GLU A 577 -16.25 -15.23 -16.38
C GLU A 577 -15.74 -16.03 -17.57
N GLY A 578 -15.88 -15.47 -18.78
CA GLY A 578 -15.52 -16.12 -20.03
C GLY A 578 -14.08 -15.87 -20.50
N ASN A 579 -13.32 -15.01 -19.82
CA ASN A 579 -11.97 -14.57 -20.21
C ASN A 579 -11.90 -14.08 -21.67
N ALA A 580 -12.91 -13.33 -22.13
CA ALA A 580 -13.00 -12.89 -23.52
C ALA A 580 -13.73 -11.54 -23.67
N PRO A 581 -13.50 -10.79 -24.77
CA PRO A 581 -14.31 -9.61 -25.09
C PRO A 581 -15.79 -9.96 -25.22
N ILE A 582 -16.66 -9.10 -24.71
CA ILE A 582 -18.11 -9.19 -24.94
C ILE A 582 -18.42 -8.96 -26.42
N PHE A 583 -17.89 -7.85 -26.97
CA PHE A 583 -17.98 -7.51 -28.38
C PHE A 583 -16.57 -7.30 -28.92
N LYS A 584 -16.04 -8.33 -29.59
CA LYS A 584 -14.69 -8.29 -30.17
C LYS A 584 -14.51 -7.11 -31.14
N THR A 585 -15.58 -6.68 -31.82
CA THR A 585 -15.59 -5.50 -32.71
C THR A 585 -15.08 -4.23 -32.02
N ILE A 586 -15.39 -4.05 -30.73
CA ILE A 586 -15.01 -2.88 -29.93
C ILE A 586 -13.54 -2.96 -29.52
N THR A 587 -13.11 -4.08 -28.94
CA THR A 587 -11.70 -4.27 -28.54
C THR A 587 -10.77 -4.21 -29.75
N ASP A 588 -11.18 -4.78 -30.88
CA ASP A 588 -10.41 -4.70 -32.12
C ASP A 588 -10.23 -3.26 -32.61
N ALA A 589 -11.26 -2.42 -32.45
CA ALA A 589 -11.21 -1.01 -32.83
C ALA A 589 -10.23 -0.20 -31.98
N MET A 590 -10.19 -0.47 -30.68
CA MET A 590 -9.22 0.15 -29.76
C MET A 590 -7.78 -0.19 -30.16
N MET A 591 -7.52 -1.47 -30.47
CA MET A 591 -6.19 -1.90 -30.92
C MET A 591 -5.82 -1.28 -32.27
N ARG A 592 -6.76 -1.19 -33.24
CA ARG A 592 -6.51 -0.47 -34.51
C ARG A 592 -6.17 1.00 -34.28
N GLY A 593 -6.83 1.66 -33.33
CA GLY A 593 -6.56 3.06 -33.02
C GLY A 593 -5.15 3.29 -32.46
N VAL A 594 -4.66 2.40 -31.58
CA VAL A 594 -3.35 2.56 -30.91
C VAL A 594 -2.17 1.89 -31.63
N TYR A 595 -2.38 0.78 -32.33
CA TYR A 595 -1.29 -0.04 -32.87
C TYR A 595 -1.05 0.12 -34.37
N LEU A 596 -2.04 0.59 -35.14
CA LEU A 596 -1.81 0.92 -36.55
C LEU A 596 -1.21 2.31 -36.70
N THR A 597 -0.43 2.51 -37.77
CA THR A 597 0.20 3.80 -38.05
C THR A 597 -0.86 4.86 -38.37
N PRO A 598 -0.81 6.06 -37.76
CA PRO A 598 -1.76 7.14 -38.05
C PRO A 598 -1.57 7.66 -39.48
N SER A 599 -2.68 7.95 -40.16
CA SER A 599 -2.65 8.59 -41.47
C SER A 599 -2.11 10.03 -41.40
N SER A 600 -1.79 10.62 -42.55
CA SER A 600 -1.41 12.04 -42.61
C SER A 600 -2.49 12.97 -42.06
N LYS A 601 -3.78 12.61 -42.19
CA LYS A 601 -4.89 13.37 -41.59
C LYS A 601 -4.89 13.24 -40.07
N ASN A 602 -4.77 12.02 -39.56
CA ASN A 602 -4.84 11.76 -38.11
C ASN A 602 -3.76 12.49 -37.33
N LYS A 603 -2.55 12.64 -37.90
CA LYS A 603 -1.45 13.43 -37.30
C LYS A 603 -1.82 14.88 -37.00
N SER A 604 -2.82 15.43 -37.69
CA SER A 604 -3.39 16.76 -37.46
C SER A 604 -4.68 16.76 -36.62
N TYR A 605 -4.98 15.65 -35.95
CA TYR A 605 -6.24 15.36 -35.26
C TYR A 605 -7.49 15.34 -36.16
N ASP A 606 -7.34 15.23 -37.48
CA ASP A 606 -8.43 14.92 -38.40
C ASP A 606 -8.61 13.40 -38.50
N MET A 607 -9.73 12.90 -37.96
CA MET A 607 -10.07 11.48 -37.88
C MET A 607 -11.16 11.08 -38.88
N THR A 608 -11.44 11.93 -39.88
CA THR A 608 -12.53 11.74 -40.85
C THR A 608 -12.33 10.57 -41.81
N ASP A 609 -11.12 10.00 -41.88
CA ASP A 609 -10.78 8.85 -42.71
C ASP A 609 -10.94 7.50 -41.98
N ILE A 610 -11.27 7.51 -40.69
CA ILE A 610 -11.67 6.30 -39.97
C ILE A 610 -13.12 5.98 -40.33
N ALA A 611 -13.33 4.86 -41.03
CA ALA A 611 -14.65 4.44 -41.50
C ALA A 611 -15.42 3.67 -40.42
N ILE A 612 -16.74 3.81 -40.40
CA ILE A 612 -17.61 2.95 -39.59
C ILE A 612 -17.64 1.54 -40.19
N ASN A 613 -17.49 0.51 -39.34
CA ASN A 613 -17.45 -0.90 -39.73
C ASN A 613 -16.53 -1.20 -40.95
N PRO A 614 -15.23 -0.88 -40.86
CA PRO A 614 -14.34 -1.08 -42.00
C PRO A 614 -14.19 -2.57 -42.32
N ALA A 615 -14.12 -2.91 -43.61
CA ALA A 615 -13.74 -4.26 -44.02
C ALA A 615 -12.29 -4.54 -43.59
N ILE A 616 -12.05 -5.70 -43.00
CA ILE A 616 -10.70 -6.10 -42.57
C ILE A 616 -9.94 -6.68 -43.77
N THR A 617 -8.79 -6.10 -44.07
CA THR A 617 -7.81 -6.62 -45.01
C THR A 617 -6.88 -7.53 -44.22
N ASN A 618 -7.23 -8.82 -44.13
CA ASN A 618 -6.51 -9.78 -43.29
C ASN A 618 -5.00 -9.82 -43.57
N ILE A 619 -4.22 -10.01 -42.51
CA ILE A 619 -2.81 -10.37 -42.66
C ILE A 619 -2.75 -11.79 -43.23
N THR A 620 -2.05 -11.94 -44.36
CA THR A 620 -1.84 -13.23 -45.03
C THR A 620 -0.47 -13.82 -44.73
N ASP A 621 0.50 -12.99 -44.34
CA ASP A 621 1.85 -13.42 -43.99
C ASP A 621 2.46 -12.55 -42.89
N ILE A 622 3.26 -13.18 -42.02
CA ILE A 622 4.01 -12.54 -40.92
C ILE A 622 5.44 -13.04 -41.02
N SER A 623 6.40 -12.12 -41.17
CA SER A 623 7.83 -12.40 -41.22
C SER A 623 8.53 -11.77 -40.01
N LEU A 624 9.00 -12.59 -39.07
CA LEU A 624 9.78 -12.15 -37.91
C LEU A 624 11.22 -11.86 -38.31
N SER A 625 11.87 -10.87 -37.69
CA SER A 625 13.29 -10.57 -37.95
C SER A 625 14.21 -11.73 -37.57
N ASP A 626 13.83 -12.49 -36.56
CA ASP A 626 14.62 -13.57 -35.96
C ASP A 626 13.73 -14.76 -35.63
N ALA A 627 14.22 -15.97 -35.88
CA ALA A 627 13.53 -17.22 -35.52
C ALA A 627 13.87 -17.71 -34.11
N ASN A 628 15.04 -17.28 -33.59
CA ASN A 628 15.53 -17.61 -32.25
C ASN A 628 16.26 -16.41 -31.66
N ILE A 629 16.07 -16.17 -30.37
CA ILE A 629 16.74 -15.10 -29.63
C ILE A 629 17.29 -15.64 -28.33
N ASP A 630 18.53 -15.27 -28.03
CA ASP A 630 19.13 -15.40 -26.71
C ASP A 630 19.13 -14.01 -26.04
N ILE A 631 18.56 -13.90 -24.84
CA ILE A 631 18.60 -12.71 -23.99
C ILE A 631 19.08 -13.08 -22.58
N GLU A 632 19.76 -12.20 -21.88
CA GLU A 632 20.05 -12.41 -20.45
C GLU A 632 18.83 -12.07 -19.59
N TYR A 633 18.79 -12.59 -18.36
CA TYR A 633 17.79 -12.20 -17.38
C TYR A 633 17.78 -10.67 -17.17
N GLY A 634 16.58 -10.09 -17.11
CA GLY A 634 16.36 -8.66 -16.89
C GLY A 634 16.50 -7.80 -18.15
N ASP A 635 17.22 -8.28 -19.17
CA ASP A 635 17.37 -7.61 -20.45
C ASP A 635 16.07 -7.64 -21.27
N SER A 636 15.98 -6.72 -22.22
CA SER A 636 14.87 -6.63 -23.16
C SER A 636 15.35 -6.42 -24.59
N VAL A 637 14.64 -6.99 -25.54
CA VAL A 637 14.89 -6.84 -26.97
C VAL A 637 13.58 -6.58 -27.71
N THR A 638 13.61 -5.71 -28.71
CA THR A 638 12.46 -5.49 -29.59
C THR A 638 12.62 -6.27 -30.88
N VAL A 639 11.69 -7.18 -31.15
CA VAL A 639 11.59 -7.92 -32.40
C VAL A 639 10.62 -7.21 -33.34
N SER A 640 11.09 -6.93 -34.55
CA SER A 640 10.22 -6.41 -35.61
C SER A 640 9.56 -7.57 -36.37
N ALA A 641 8.31 -7.36 -36.76
CA ALA A 641 7.57 -8.26 -37.63
C ALA A 641 7.03 -7.49 -38.83
N GLU A 642 7.32 -7.97 -40.04
CA GLU A 642 6.73 -7.45 -41.27
C GLU A 642 5.48 -8.24 -41.63
N VAL A 643 4.42 -7.54 -42.06
CA VAL A 643 3.14 -8.16 -42.41
C VAL A 643 2.75 -7.88 -43.86
N GLN A 644 2.11 -8.85 -44.52
CA GLN A 644 1.53 -8.69 -45.84
C GLN A 644 0.01 -8.92 -45.83
N PRO A 645 -0.76 -8.21 -46.68
CA PRO A 645 -0.31 -7.12 -47.57
C PRO A 645 0.05 -5.85 -46.79
N LEU A 646 1.01 -5.08 -47.29
CA LEU A 646 1.31 -3.74 -46.76
C LEU A 646 0.05 -2.86 -46.77
N GLY A 647 -0.20 -2.14 -45.67
CA GLY A 647 -1.38 -1.30 -45.51
C GLY A 647 -2.64 -2.04 -45.06
N THR A 648 -2.50 -3.30 -44.62
CA THR A 648 -3.52 -4.00 -43.83
C THR A 648 -4.02 -3.14 -42.65
N ASN A 649 -5.31 -3.26 -42.34
CA ASN A 649 -5.94 -2.71 -41.13
C ASN A 649 -6.24 -3.79 -40.08
N ASP A 650 -5.68 -4.99 -40.25
CA ASP A 650 -5.64 -6.03 -39.24
C ASP A 650 -4.41 -5.80 -38.34
N VAL A 651 -4.54 -6.09 -37.04
CA VAL A 651 -3.55 -5.69 -36.03
C VAL A 651 -2.67 -6.89 -35.68
N LEU A 652 -1.36 -6.67 -35.59
CA LEU A 652 -0.44 -7.67 -35.07
C LEU A 652 -0.36 -7.58 -33.54
N LEU A 653 -0.65 -8.68 -32.86
CA LEU A 653 -0.57 -8.86 -31.42
C LEU A 653 0.44 -9.95 -31.06
N TRP A 654 0.76 -10.06 -29.78
CA TRP A 654 1.83 -10.92 -29.27
C TRP A 654 1.38 -11.63 -28.00
N LYS A 655 1.89 -12.85 -27.79
CA LYS A 655 1.70 -13.61 -26.55
C LYS A 655 2.90 -14.52 -26.31
N SER A 656 3.14 -14.86 -25.05
CA SER A 656 4.13 -15.85 -24.64
C SER A 656 3.46 -17.18 -24.30
N SER A 657 4.16 -18.29 -24.55
CA SER A 657 3.79 -19.60 -24.01
C SER A 657 4.04 -19.72 -22.51
N ASP A 658 4.96 -18.92 -21.97
CA ASP A 658 5.36 -18.91 -20.55
C ASP A 658 5.86 -17.52 -20.16
N ASP A 659 4.96 -16.70 -19.62
CA ASP A 659 5.26 -15.33 -19.17
C ASP A 659 6.20 -15.30 -17.95
N SER A 660 6.34 -16.42 -17.22
CA SER A 660 7.31 -16.51 -16.11
C SER A 660 8.75 -16.55 -16.61
N VAL A 661 8.97 -17.05 -17.83
CA VAL A 661 10.27 -17.10 -18.50
C VAL A 661 10.50 -15.84 -19.32
N ALA A 662 9.58 -15.49 -20.22
CA ALA A 662 9.68 -14.28 -21.02
C ALA A 662 8.31 -13.69 -21.31
N THR A 663 8.16 -12.40 -21.04
CA THR A 663 6.97 -11.60 -21.37
C THR A 663 7.14 -10.98 -22.76
N VAL A 664 6.03 -10.60 -23.40
CA VAL A 664 6.06 -9.89 -24.67
C VAL A 664 4.91 -8.91 -24.80
N SER A 665 5.23 -7.67 -25.18
CA SER A 665 4.22 -6.68 -25.56
C SER A 665 4.71 -5.87 -26.75
N ARG A 666 3.92 -5.83 -27.84
CA ARG A 666 4.27 -5.13 -29.08
C ARG A 666 5.63 -5.52 -29.68
N GLY A 667 6.03 -6.78 -29.51
CA GLY A 667 7.34 -7.30 -29.94
C GLY A 667 8.50 -6.96 -29.00
N MET A 668 8.28 -6.17 -27.95
CA MET A 668 9.26 -6.00 -26.86
C MET A 668 9.20 -7.24 -25.97
N ILE A 669 10.27 -8.03 -25.97
CA ILE A 669 10.43 -9.25 -25.19
C ILE A 669 11.36 -8.95 -24.01
N ARG A 670 11.00 -9.38 -22.79
CA ARG A 670 11.84 -9.25 -21.59
C ARG A 670 12.09 -10.61 -20.95
N GLY A 671 13.34 -10.87 -20.56
CA GLY A 671 13.73 -12.10 -19.86
C GLY A 671 13.41 -12.02 -18.37
N ARG A 672 12.57 -12.93 -17.86
CA ARG A 672 12.06 -12.95 -16.48
C ARG A 672 12.54 -14.14 -15.66
N LYS A 673 12.84 -15.27 -16.30
CA LYS A 673 13.44 -16.45 -15.66
C LYS A 673 14.31 -17.18 -16.68
N ILE A 674 15.43 -17.74 -16.24
CA ILE A 674 16.28 -18.61 -17.06
C ILE A 674 15.43 -19.72 -17.67
N GLY A 675 15.50 -19.91 -18.99
CA GLY A 675 14.77 -20.96 -19.67
C GLY A 675 14.39 -20.68 -21.10
N TYR A 676 13.32 -21.34 -21.57
CA TYR A 676 12.81 -21.19 -22.93
C TYR A 676 11.32 -20.83 -22.93
N ALA A 677 10.95 -19.88 -23.77
CA ALA A 677 9.56 -19.56 -24.08
C ALA A 677 9.37 -19.49 -25.60
N THR A 678 8.18 -19.84 -26.08
CA THR A 678 7.76 -19.56 -27.45
C THR A 678 7.00 -18.23 -27.45
N ILE A 679 7.45 -17.30 -28.27
CA ILE A 679 6.74 -16.04 -28.51
C ILE A 679 5.97 -16.17 -29.83
N THR A 680 4.67 -15.91 -29.79
CA THR A 680 3.79 -15.96 -30.96
C THR A 680 3.35 -14.56 -31.34
N ALA A 681 3.68 -14.13 -32.55
CA ALA A 681 3.10 -12.96 -33.19
C ALA A 681 1.89 -13.40 -34.00
N PHE A 682 0.71 -12.83 -33.76
CA PHE A 682 -0.52 -13.27 -34.40
C PHE A 682 -1.38 -12.10 -34.86
N SER A 683 -2.10 -12.31 -35.94
CA SER A 683 -3.13 -11.40 -36.41
C SER A 683 -4.31 -11.40 -35.46
N GLN A 684 -4.80 -10.22 -35.10
CA GLN A 684 -5.98 -10.02 -34.28
C GLN A 684 -7.24 -10.64 -34.90
N SER A 685 -7.36 -10.69 -36.23
CA SER A 685 -8.44 -11.40 -36.92
C SER A 685 -8.34 -12.93 -36.82
N GLY A 686 -7.19 -13.46 -36.41
CA GLY A 686 -6.88 -14.89 -36.34
C GLY A 686 -6.48 -15.48 -37.69
N SER A 687 -6.18 -14.67 -38.71
CA SER A 687 -5.90 -15.15 -40.06
C SER A 687 -4.50 -15.73 -40.25
N LYS A 688 -3.54 -15.35 -39.40
CA LYS A 688 -2.14 -15.76 -39.50
C LYS A 688 -1.41 -15.64 -38.17
N GLU A 689 -0.43 -16.50 -37.95
CA GLU A 689 0.53 -16.42 -36.84
C GLU A 689 1.93 -16.82 -37.32
N ALA A 690 2.94 -16.39 -36.55
CA ALA A 690 4.33 -16.79 -36.66
C ALA A 690 4.92 -16.94 -35.25
N GLU A 691 5.83 -17.89 -35.08
CA GLU A 691 6.43 -18.22 -33.79
C GLU A 691 7.94 -18.08 -33.82
N MET A 692 8.52 -17.75 -32.68
CA MET A 692 9.95 -17.77 -32.44
C MET A 692 10.27 -18.35 -31.07
N THR A 693 11.46 -18.89 -30.92
CA THR A 693 11.95 -19.38 -29.62
C THR A 693 12.79 -18.30 -28.95
N VAL A 694 12.50 -18.00 -27.70
CA VAL A 694 13.31 -17.13 -26.84
C VAL A 694 13.96 -17.99 -25.79
N ARG A 695 15.28 -17.85 -25.66
CA ARG A 695 16.09 -18.45 -24.61
C ARG A 695 16.57 -17.35 -23.68
N VAL A 696 16.24 -17.47 -22.40
CA VAL A 696 16.72 -16.58 -21.36
C VAL A 696 17.92 -17.21 -20.67
N LEU A 697 19.05 -16.52 -20.72
CA LEU A 697 20.34 -16.90 -20.17
C LEU A 697 20.52 -16.32 -18.76
N PRO A 698 21.37 -16.95 -17.91
CA PRO A 698 21.77 -16.36 -16.64
C PRO A 698 22.43 -14.99 -16.86
N LYS A 699 22.18 -14.05 -15.95
CA LYS A 699 22.83 -12.74 -15.94
C LYS A 699 24.32 -12.89 -15.70
N ASN A 700 25.14 -12.26 -16.54
CA ASN A 700 26.58 -12.23 -16.33
C ASN A 700 26.95 -11.11 -15.34
N SER A 701 27.02 -11.44 -14.04
CA SER A 701 27.45 -10.49 -12.99
C SER A 701 28.93 -10.65 -12.61
N ASP A 702 29.59 -9.52 -12.34
CA ASP A 702 30.93 -9.44 -11.74
C ASP A 702 30.98 -9.99 -10.29
N LYS A 703 29.84 -9.96 -9.57
CA LYS A 703 29.69 -10.41 -8.18
C LYS A 703 28.44 -11.27 -8.05
N GLN A 704 28.58 -12.54 -8.38
CA GLN A 704 27.49 -13.51 -8.35
C GLN A 704 27.19 -13.98 -6.93
N ILE A 705 25.93 -14.28 -6.68
CA ILE A 705 25.50 -14.99 -5.48
C ILE A 705 26.14 -16.38 -5.47
N THR A 706 26.71 -16.76 -4.32
CA THR A 706 27.26 -18.09 -4.04
C THR A 706 26.40 -18.88 -3.07
N SER A 707 25.57 -18.19 -2.28
CA SER A 707 24.64 -18.82 -1.33
C SER A 707 23.43 -17.91 -1.11
N ILE A 708 22.25 -18.53 -1.06
CA ILE A 708 20.98 -17.88 -0.70
C ILE A 708 20.59 -18.38 0.70
N LEU A 709 20.26 -17.44 1.58
CA LEU A 709 19.85 -17.69 2.97
C LEU A 709 18.41 -17.21 3.16
N THR A 710 17.63 -17.99 3.90
CA THR A 710 16.26 -17.64 4.27
C THR A 710 16.16 -17.52 5.79
N ASP A 711 15.23 -16.70 6.29
CA ASP A 711 15.02 -16.52 7.73
C ASP A 711 14.43 -17.76 8.43
N SER A 712 13.85 -18.69 7.65
CA SER A 712 13.43 -20.00 8.11
C SER A 712 13.79 -21.11 7.11
N GLU A 713 14.00 -22.33 7.61
CA GLU A 713 14.20 -23.54 6.79
C GLU A 713 12.87 -24.18 6.35
N SER A 714 11.73 -23.69 6.84
CA SER A 714 10.38 -24.11 6.42
C SER A 714 9.33 -23.06 6.80
N TYR A 715 8.23 -22.96 6.05
CA TYR A 715 7.10 -22.11 6.42
C TYR A 715 5.82 -22.91 6.62
N GLN A 716 4.99 -22.42 7.53
CA GLN A 716 3.62 -22.89 7.76
C GLN A 716 2.70 -21.73 7.44
N VAL A 717 1.68 -21.96 6.63
CA VAL A 717 0.68 -20.95 6.28
C VAL A 717 -0.70 -21.57 6.39
N MET A 718 -1.69 -20.80 6.83
CA MET A 718 -3.07 -21.24 6.75
C MET A 718 -3.63 -20.92 5.36
N LYS A 719 -4.63 -21.69 4.93
CA LYS A 719 -5.36 -21.38 3.71
C LYS A 719 -5.95 -19.97 3.75
N ASP A 720 -5.88 -19.28 2.62
CA ASP A 720 -6.29 -17.89 2.42
C ASP A 720 -5.53 -16.89 3.30
N LYS A 721 -4.33 -17.28 3.75
CA LYS A 721 -3.43 -16.45 4.59
C LYS A 721 -2.05 -16.38 3.96
N TYR A 722 -1.22 -15.51 4.50
CA TYR A 722 0.12 -15.32 3.98
C TYR A 722 1.17 -15.22 5.08
N VAL A 723 2.41 -15.42 4.66
CA VAL A 723 3.62 -15.21 5.44
C VAL A 723 4.69 -14.67 4.50
N ASN A 724 5.52 -13.74 4.98
CA ASN A 724 6.60 -13.19 4.18
C ASN A 724 7.89 -13.97 4.44
N MET A 725 8.54 -14.41 3.36
CA MET A 725 9.88 -14.97 3.38
C MET A 725 10.90 -13.83 3.28
N SER A 726 11.81 -13.74 4.24
CA SER A 726 12.95 -12.83 4.14
C SER A 726 14.15 -13.57 3.55
N VAL A 727 14.75 -13.00 2.51
CA VAL A 727 15.90 -13.60 1.82
C VAL A 727 17.10 -12.67 1.87
N SER A 728 18.26 -13.22 2.19
CA SER A 728 19.56 -12.57 2.01
C SER A 728 20.47 -13.45 1.17
N ALA A 729 21.53 -12.88 0.61
CA ALA A 729 22.46 -13.61 -0.24
C ALA A 729 23.91 -13.21 0.00
N GLU A 730 24.84 -14.13 -0.26
CA GLU A 730 26.28 -13.95 -0.08
C GLU A 730 27.03 -14.02 -1.42
N PRO A 731 27.96 -13.09 -1.69
CA PRO A 731 28.35 -11.96 -0.82
C PRO A 731 27.25 -10.88 -0.75
N ALA A 732 27.14 -10.17 0.37
CA ALA A 732 26.08 -9.16 0.58
C ALA A 732 26.08 -8.00 -0.45
N ASP A 733 27.20 -7.76 -1.14
CA ASP A 733 27.35 -6.74 -2.18
C ASP A 733 27.22 -7.28 -3.62
N ASN A 734 26.58 -8.45 -3.76
CA ASN A 734 26.23 -9.04 -5.06
C ASN A 734 25.28 -8.13 -5.87
N THR A 735 25.17 -8.41 -7.17
CA THR A 735 24.28 -7.66 -8.08
C THR A 735 23.24 -8.54 -8.77
N ASP A 736 23.03 -9.74 -8.22
CA ASP A 736 22.06 -10.67 -8.75
C ASP A 736 20.68 -10.34 -8.20
N SER A 737 19.67 -10.53 -9.04
CA SER A 737 18.29 -10.38 -8.65
C SER A 737 17.76 -11.72 -8.13
N LEU A 738 16.79 -11.70 -7.21
CA LEU A 738 16.16 -12.90 -6.68
C LEU A 738 14.82 -13.16 -7.36
N ILE A 739 14.60 -14.40 -7.76
CA ILE A 739 13.44 -14.88 -8.50
C ILE A 739 12.76 -15.95 -7.66
N TYR A 740 11.46 -15.81 -7.45
CA TYR A 740 10.68 -16.69 -6.59
C TYR A 740 9.72 -17.53 -7.42
N SER A 741 9.55 -18.80 -7.05
CA SER A 741 8.56 -19.68 -7.67
C SER A 741 8.06 -20.71 -6.68
N SER A 742 6.80 -21.13 -6.85
CA SER A 742 6.22 -22.26 -6.11
C SER A 742 6.18 -23.49 -7.00
N SER A 743 6.55 -24.67 -6.47
CA SER A 743 6.44 -25.93 -7.18
C SER A 743 4.98 -26.34 -7.40
N ASN A 744 4.08 -25.96 -6.48
CA ASN A 744 2.65 -26.14 -6.62
C ASN A 744 1.87 -24.89 -6.17
N PRO A 745 1.62 -23.94 -7.09
CA PRO A 745 0.81 -22.74 -6.86
C PRO A 745 -0.62 -23.02 -6.38
N ARG A 746 -1.16 -24.24 -6.60
CA ARG A 746 -2.49 -24.62 -6.11
C ARG A 746 -2.50 -24.87 -4.61
N VAL A 747 -1.34 -25.14 -4.01
CA VAL A 747 -1.17 -25.31 -2.56
C VAL A 747 -0.74 -24.00 -1.95
N ALA A 748 0.35 -23.38 -2.42
CA ALA A 748 0.74 -22.04 -2.02
C ALA A 748 1.37 -21.26 -3.19
N THR A 749 1.08 -19.97 -3.31
CA THR A 749 1.74 -19.07 -4.26
C THR A 749 2.85 -18.29 -3.56
N ILE A 750 3.75 -17.68 -4.34
CA ILE A 750 4.71 -16.69 -3.84
C ILE A 750 4.82 -15.56 -4.86
N ASN A 751 4.87 -14.31 -4.39
CA ASN A 751 5.09 -13.15 -5.26
C ASN A 751 6.58 -12.74 -5.32
N PRO A 752 6.98 -11.83 -6.22
CA PRO A 752 8.36 -11.37 -6.36
C PRO A 752 8.96 -10.69 -5.11
N LEU A 753 8.14 -10.31 -4.14
CA LEU A 753 8.56 -9.70 -2.86
C LEU A 753 8.66 -10.72 -1.72
N GLY A 754 8.45 -12.02 -1.98
CA GLY A 754 8.56 -13.07 -0.98
C GLY A 754 7.29 -13.34 -0.16
N LYS A 755 6.14 -12.76 -0.52
CA LYS A 755 4.85 -13.04 0.13
C LYS A 755 4.33 -14.41 -0.32
N ILE A 756 4.32 -15.38 0.59
CA ILE A 756 3.75 -16.72 0.39
C ILE A 756 2.28 -16.71 0.77
N VAL A 757 1.37 -17.11 -0.11
CA VAL A 757 -0.07 -17.20 0.19
C VAL A 757 -0.53 -18.66 0.16
N GLY A 758 -1.16 -19.15 1.22
CA GLY A 758 -1.78 -20.48 1.26
C GLY A 758 -3.07 -20.51 0.44
N VAL A 759 -3.19 -21.44 -0.49
CA VAL A 759 -4.34 -21.59 -1.42
C VAL A 759 -5.18 -22.82 -1.07
N SER A 760 -4.52 -23.94 -0.76
CA SER A 760 -5.21 -25.16 -0.31
C SER A 760 -4.30 -25.96 0.60
N ALA A 761 -4.86 -26.69 1.57
CA ALA A 761 -4.07 -27.50 2.46
C ALA A 761 -3.25 -28.56 1.72
N GLY A 762 -2.03 -28.77 2.19
CA GLY A 762 -1.04 -29.64 1.54
C GLY A 762 0.38 -29.17 1.82
N GLN A 763 1.35 -29.79 1.15
CA GLN A 763 2.74 -29.34 1.17
C GLN A 763 3.18 -28.97 -0.24
N THR A 764 4.05 -27.97 -0.34
CA THR A 764 4.66 -27.49 -1.57
C THR A 764 6.06 -26.98 -1.25
N TYR A 765 6.82 -26.61 -2.26
CA TYR A 765 8.15 -26.02 -2.11
C TYR A 765 8.22 -24.68 -2.81
N ILE A 766 8.87 -23.72 -2.15
CA ILE A 766 9.27 -22.46 -2.76
C ILE A 766 10.73 -22.57 -3.18
N THR A 767 11.02 -22.19 -4.42
CA THR A 767 12.39 -22.05 -4.92
C THR A 767 12.71 -20.58 -5.08
N VAL A 768 13.78 -20.15 -4.43
CA VAL A 768 14.43 -18.85 -4.65
C VAL A 768 15.65 -19.08 -5.54
N MET A 769 15.72 -18.38 -6.67
CA MET A 769 16.79 -18.50 -7.66
C MET A 769 17.45 -17.14 -7.86
N SER A 770 18.78 -17.08 -7.87
CA SER A 770 19.51 -15.89 -8.30
C SER A 770 19.44 -15.73 -9.82
N SER A 771 19.55 -14.50 -10.32
CA SER A 771 19.64 -14.25 -11.77
C SER A 771 20.83 -14.94 -12.45
N SER A 772 21.83 -15.39 -11.68
CA SER A 772 22.98 -16.19 -12.15
C SER A 772 22.73 -17.71 -12.17
N GLY A 773 21.65 -18.19 -11.55
CA GLY A 773 21.17 -19.58 -11.63
C GLY A 773 21.21 -20.38 -10.33
N ILE A 774 21.86 -19.88 -9.26
CA ILE A 774 21.95 -20.57 -7.97
C ILE A 774 20.57 -20.61 -7.30
N THR A 775 20.20 -21.75 -6.73
CA THR A 775 18.89 -21.94 -6.11
C THR A 775 18.96 -22.29 -4.62
N LYS A 776 17.89 -21.97 -3.89
CA LYS A 776 17.56 -22.50 -2.55
C LYS A 776 16.09 -22.90 -2.56
N THR A 777 15.80 -24.09 -2.06
CA THR A 777 14.43 -24.60 -1.92
C THR A 777 14.02 -24.61 -0.45
N VAL A 778 12.78 -24.19 -0.18
CA VAL A 778 12.19 -24.14 1.16
C VAL A 778 10.82 -24.81 1.17
N PRO A 779 10.58 -25.81 2.03
CA PRO A 779 9.26 -26.42 2.20
C PRO A 779 8.25 -25.44 2.80
N VAL A 780 7.02 -25.51 2.27
CA VAL A 780 5.86 -24.78 2.76
C VAL A 780 4.73 -25.76 3.00
N THR A 781 4.19 -25.76 4.21
CA THR A 781 2.98 -26.51 4.53
C THR A 781 1.82 -25.54 4.65
N VAL A 782 0.71 -25.88 3.99
CA VAL A 782 -0.55 -25.17 4.08
C VAL A 782 -1.53 -26.00 4.89
N THR A 783 -2.19 -25.37 5.84
CA THR A 783 -3.17 -26.02 6.72
C THR A 783 -4.55 -25.38 6.57
N GLU A 784 -5.64 -26.15 6.70
CA GLU A 784 -7.00 -25.56 6.74
C GLU A 784 -7.26 -24.84 8.08
N SER A 785 -6.61 -25.29 9.16
CA SER A 785 -6.61 -24.65 10.48
C SER A 785 -5.37 -25.07 11.28
N SER A 786 -5.06 -24.43 12.41
CA SER A 786 -3.90 -24.78 13.23
C SER A 786 -3.92 -26.28 13.60
N SER A 787 -2.90 -27.01 13.17
CA SER A 787 -2.84 -28.49 13.24
C SER A 787 -2.55 -29.06 14.63
N ASP A 788 -1.94 -28.28 15.52
CA ASP A 788 -2.02 -28.53 16.95
C ASP A 788 -3.35 -27.92 17.42
N GLU A 789 -4.21 -28.67 18.12
CA GLU A 789 -5.32 -28.14 18.94
C GLU A 789 -4.74 -27.15 19.97
N SER A 790 -4.34 -25.98 19.49
CA SER A 790 -3.61 -24.97 20.20
C SER A 790 -3.80 -23.61 19.56
N ILE A 791 -3.74 -22.57 20.37
CA ILE A 791 -3.74 -21.17 19.95
C ILE A 791 -2.55 -20.47 20.59
N GLU A 792 -1.91 -19.58 19.85
CA GLU A 792 -0.85 -18.73 20.40
C GLU A 792 -1.44 -17.39 20.82
N LEU A 793 -1.27 -17.02 22.08
CA LEU A 793 -1.80 -15.77 22.63
C LEU A 793 -0.66 -14.83 23.00
N ALA A 794 -0.78 -13.55 22.66
CA ALA A 794 0.22 -12.54 22.96
C ALA A 794 -0.41 -11.26 23.50
N ALA A 795 0.36 -10.52 24.31
CA ALA A 795 0.02 -9.14 24.67
C ALA A 795 0.24 -8.24 23.44
N ASN A 796 -0.80 -7.54 23.02
CA ASN A 796 -0.79 -6.61 21.90
C ASN A 796 -0.88 -5.19 22.45
N VAL A 797 0.12 -4.37 22.17
CA VAL A 797 0.30 -3.02 22.71
C VAL A 797 0.20 -2.03 21.55
N TYR A 798 -0.93 -1.35 21.46
CA TYR A 798 -1.18 -0.37 20.41
C TYR A 798 -0.65 0.99 20.85
N TYR A 799 0.41 1.45 20.18
CA TYR A 799 0.96 2.78 20.34
C TYR A 799 0.24 3.77 19.43
N ASN A 800 0.02 4.97 19.94
CA ASN A 800 -0.49 6.12 19.22
C ASN A 800 0.31 7.35 19.69
N ASP A 801 1.60 7.31 19.37
CA ASP A 801 2.55 8.38 19.61
C ASP A 801 2.68 9.25 18.35
N SER A 802 3.09 10.51 18.50
CA SER A 802 3.29 11.38 17.34
C SER A 802 4.33 10.82 16.37
N LEU A 803 5.31 10.07 16.88
CA LEU A 803 6.38 9.44 16.11
C LEU A 803 6.08 7.99 15.69
N TYR A 804 5.10 7.33 16.34
CA TYR A 804 4.89 5.90 16.18
C TYR A 804 3.43 5.51 16.44
N ALA A 805 2.74 5.06 15.39
CA ALA A 805 1.38 4.53 15.48
C ALA A 805 1.35 3.12 14.87
N ALA A 806 1.44 2.11 15.73
CA ALA A 806 1.45 0.70 15.34
C ALA A 806 1.18 -0.21 16.53
N ASN A 807 0.94 -1.49 16.24
CA ASN A 807 0.79 -2.55 17.22
C ASN A 807 2.13 -3.24 17.48
N GLU A 808 2.55 -3.28 18.74
CA GLU A 808 3.71 -4.04 19.21
C GLU A 808 3.23 -5.32 19.91
N ILE A 809 3.88 -6.45 19.61
CA ILE A 809 3.41 -7.76 20.04
C ILE A 809 4.44 -8.40 20.96
N GLY A 810 4.00 -8.76 22.17
CA GLY A 810 4.82 -9.46 23.15
C GLY A 810 5.07 -10.91 22.78
N THR A 811 5.99 -11.57 23.48
CA THR A 811 6.29 -12.98 23.21
C THR A 811 5.03 -13.87 23.37
N PRO A 812 4.60 -14.59 22.31
CA PRO A 812 3.40 -15.41 22.35
C PRO A 812 3.57 -16.65 23.25
N ILE A 813 2.47 -17.09 23.85
CA ILE A 813 2.39 -18.36 24.60
C ILE A 813 1.47 -19.34 23.88
N LYS A 814 1.79 -20.64 23.97
CA LYS A 814 0.97 -21.70 23.39
C LYS A 814 -0.07 -22.21 24.41
N VAL A 815 -1.34 -22.16 24.03
CA VAL A 815 -2.50 -22.61 24.83
C VAL A 815 -3.10 -23.86 24.17
N LYS A 816 -3.43 -24.90 24.94
CA LYS A 816 -3.97 -26.18 24.42
C LYS A 816 -5.30 -26.60 25.03
N GLY A 817 -5.88 -25.80 25.92
CA GLY A 817 -7.11 -26.15 26.62
C GLY A 817 -7.44 -25.17 27.73
N ASP A 818 -8.40 -25.56 28.57
CA ASP A 818 -8.79 -24.80 29.75
C ASP A 818 -7.63 -24.71 30.76
N GLY A 819 -7.49 -23.56 31.42
CA GLY A 819 -6.41 -23.34 32.39
C GLY A 819 -6.09 -21.88 32.66
N GLN A 820 -5.13 -21.66 33.56
CA GLN A 820 -4.58 -20.34 33.84
C GLN A 820 -3.28 -20.14 33.05
N TYR A 821 -3.15 -18.96 32.44
CA TYR A 821 -2.07 -18.59 31.55
C TYR A 821 -1.55 -17.19 31.88
N THR A 822 -0.36 -16.84 31.38
CA THR A 822 0.22 -15.50 31.56
C THR A 822 0.95 -15.07 30.30
N VAL A 823 0.58 -13.89 29.76
CA VAL A 823 1.33 -13.20 28.71
C VAL A 823 2.06 -12.00 29.31
N SER A 824 3.12 -11.56 28.66
CA SER A 824 3.85 -10.35 29.04
C SER A 824 4.27 -9.54 27.83
N PHE A 825 4.50 -8.25 28.06
CA PHE A 825 5.19 -7.38 27.13
C PHE A 825 6.27 -6.59 27.89
N ASP A 826 7.50 -6.60 27.38
CA ASP A 826 8.65 -5.89 27.94
C ASP A 826 9.28 -5.00 26.86
N THR A 827 9.32 -3.68 27.09
CA THR A 827 9.86 -2.72 26.12
C THR A 827 11.34 -2.94 25.80
N ALA A 828 12.09 -3.65 26.65
CA ALA A 828 13.49 -3.97 26.37
C ALA A 828 13.66 -5.07 25.32
N THR A 829 12.72 -6.02 25.23
CA THR A 829 12.83 -7.20 24.35
C THR A 829 11.84 -7.20 23.20
N ASP A 830 10.64 -6.66 23.42
CA ASP A 830 9.50 -6.89 22.54
C ASP A 830 9.22 -5.72 21.59
N LEU A 831 9.91 -4.58 21.74
CA LEU A 831 9.80 -3.49 20.78
C LEU A 831 10.45 -3.85 19.44
N SER A 832 9.72 -3.63 18.37
CA SER A 832 10.22 -3.61 17.01
C SER A 832 11.35 -2.59 16.84
N ASP A 833 12.19 -2.80 15.83
CA ASP A 833 13.24 -1.82 15.50
C ASP A 833 12.63 -0.46 15.09
N LYS A 834 11.42 -0.47 14.51
CA LYS A 834 10.67 0.74 14.19
C LYS A 834 10.29 1.51 15.46
N ALA A 835 9.72 0.85 16.46
CA ALA A 835 9.37 1.48 17.73
C ALA A 835 10.62 2.00 18.48
N LYS A 836 11.70 1.22 18.50
CA LYS A 836 12.99 1.64 19.09
C LYS A 836 13.55 2.88 18.39
N THR A 837 13.49 2.92 17.06
CA THR A 837 13.96 4.05 16.23
C THR A 837 13.10 5.29 16.44
N ALA A 838 11.78 5.11 16.59
CA ALA A 838 10.86 6.17 16.97
C ALA A 838 11.03 6.64 18.43
N GLY A 839 11.96 6.04 19.18
CA GLY A 839 12.32 6.45 20.54
C GLY A 839 11.40 5.91 21.63
N ILE A 840 10.56 4.91 21.31
CA ILE A 840 9.72 4.24 22.28
C ILE A 840 10.59 3.52 23.31
N LYS A 841 10.31 3.78 24.59
CA LYS A 841 11.03 3.20 25.74
C LYS A 841 10.10 2.64 26.81
N TYR A 842 8.85 3.10 26.83
CA TYR A 842 7.90 2.86 27.89
C TYR A 842 6.53 2.53 27.31
N LEU A 843 5.68 1.87 28.11
CA LEU A 843 4.26 1.62 27.86
C LEU A 843 3.45 2.91 28.08
N LYS A 844 3.66 3.89 27.19
CA LYS A 844 3.07 5.22 27.24
C LYS A 844 2.65 5.67 25.83
N ASN A 845 1.68 6.57 25.78
CA ASN A 845 0.99 7.02 24.57
C ASN A 845 0.32 5.86 23.84
N LEU A 846 -0.36 5.00 24.61
CA LEU A 846 -1.03 3.80 24.11
C LEU A 846 -2.48 4.12 23.74
N THR A 847 -3.05 3.50 22.71
CA THR A 847 -4.52 3.47 22.55
C THR A 847 -5.14 2.38 23.40
N SER A 848 -4.50 1.21 23.45
CA SER A 848 -5.01 0.05 24.18
C SER A 848 -3.97 -1.07 24.29
N VAL A 849 -4.20 -1.96 25.25
CA VAL A 849 -3.50 -3.24 25.39
C VAL A 849 -4.54 -4.34 25.43
N TYR A 850 -4.33 -5.40 24.65
CA TYR A 850 -5.20 -6.57 24.56
C TYR A 850 -4.40 -7.86 24.70
N ILE A 851 -5.07 -8.97 25.06
CA ILE A 851 -4.58 -10.31 24.72
C ILE A 851 -5.29 -10.72 23.43
N LYS A 852 -4.52 -11.05 22.39
CA LYS A 852 -5.07 -11.50 21.12
C LYS A 852 -4.45 -12.82 20.71
N ASP A 853 -5.16 -13.53 19.84
CA ASP A 853 -4.56 -14.53 18.98
C ASP A 853 -3.41 -13.90 18.19
N ASN A 854 -2.21 -14.42 18.40
CA ASN A 854 -0.99 -13.96 17.75
C ASN A 854 -1.13 -14.06 16.23
N ALA A 855 -1.68 -15.17 15.73
CA ALA A 855 -1.83 -15.36 14.29
C ALA A 855 -2.81 -14.35 13.70
N VAL A 856 -3.90 -14.01 14.40
CA VAL A 856 -4.81 -12.95 13.94
C VAL A 856 -4.14 -11.57 14.02
N ALA A 857 -3.45 -11.29 15.12
CA ALA A 857 -2.77 -10.02 15.35
C ALA A 857 -1.66 -9.71 14.34
N THR A 858 -0.97 -10.73 13.84
CA THR A 858 0.08 -10.61 12.82
C THR A 858 -0.44 -10.81 11.39
N GLY A 859 -1.76 -10.83 11.19
CA GLY A 859 -2.39 -11.03 9.87
C GLY A 859 -2.25 -12.45 9.29
N GLN A 860 -1.69 -13.39 10.04
CA GLN A 860 -1.56 -14.81 9.66
C GLN A 860 -2.89 -15.57 9.74
N ALA A 861 -3.92 -15.03 10.41
CA ALA A 861 -5.27 -15.57 10.54
C ALA A 861 -6.33 -14.47 10.49
N VAL A 862 -7.57 -14.78 10.11
CA VAL A 862 -8.73 -13.84 10.17
C VAL A 862 -9.77 -14.28 11.19
N LYS A 863 -9.63 -15.51 11.68
CA LYS A 863 -10.41 -16.11 12.74
C LYS A 863 -9.45 -16.89 13.61
N SER A 864 -9.75 -16.95 14.89
CA SER A 864 -9.03 -17.87 15.77
C SER A 864 -9.49 -19.30 15.51
N PRO A 865 -8.62 -20.30 15.75
CA PRO A 865 -8.95 -21.71 15.52
C PRO A 865 -9.90 -22.27 16.60
N LEU A 866 -10.87 -21.48 17.06
CA LEU A 866 -11.72 -21.78 18.21
C LEU A 866 -13.20 -21.65 17.84
N ASP A 867 -13.98 -22.67 18.23
CA ASP A 867 -15.45 -22.64 18.20
C ASP A 867 -16.01 -21.89 19.41
N SER A 868 -15.38 -22.03 20.58
CA SER A 868 -15.75 -21.35 21.82
C SER A 868 -14.56 -21.16 22.73
N CYS A 869 -14.54 -20.07 23.50
CA CYS A 869 -13.60 -19.86 24.60
C CYS A 869 -14.11 -18.70 25.48
N ASP A 870 -14.08 -18.86 26.79
CA ASP A 870 -14.35 -17.80 27.77
C ASP A 870 -13.06 -17.41 28.50
N ILE A 871 -12.91 -16.12 28.82
CA ILE A 871 -11.76 -15.55 29.52
C ILE A 871 -12.18 -14.75 30.76
N ARG A 872 -11.31 -14.75 31.78
CA ARG A 872 -11.34 -13.84 32.93
C ARG A 872 -9.91 -13.39 33.29
N TYR A 873 -9.73 -12.12 33.65
CA TYR A 873 -8.48 -11.62 34.21
C TYR A 873 -8.32 -12.01 35.70
N ASP A 874 -7.16 -12.55 36.06
CA ASP A 874 -6.84 -12.94 37.44
C ASP A 874 -5.87 -11.94 38.11
N SER A 875 -4.87 -11.45 37.38
CA SER A 875 -3.89 -10.47 37.87
C SER A 875 -3.30 -9.67 36.73
N ILE A 876 -3.13 -8.35 36.91
CA ILE A 876 -2.42 -7.47 35.98
C ILE A 876 -1.36 -6.71 36.77
N LYS A 877 -0.10 -6.78 36.33
CA LYS A 877 1.03 -6.12 36.98
C LYS A 877 1.80 -5.25 36.02
N LEU A 878 2.14 -4.04 36.45
CA LEU A 878 2.99 -3.09 35.73
C LEU A 878 4.30 -2.93 36.50
N ASP A 879 5.42 -3.33 35.90
CA ASP A 879 6.74 -3.44 36.55
C ASP A 879 6.69 -4.13 37.93
N GLY A 880 5.87 -5.19 38.02
CA GLY A 880 5.65 -5.94 39.26
C GLY A 880 4.63 -5.35 40.25
N VAL A 881 4.13 -4.13 40.01
CA VAL A 881 3.07 -3.48 40.81
C VAL A 881 1.70 -3.93 40.33
N SER A 882 0.90 -4.55 41.22
CA SER A 882 -0.46 -4.98 40.91
C SER A 882 -1.42 -3.82 40.69
N LEU A 883 -2.19 -3.89 39.60
CA LEU A 883 -3.28 -2.97 39.28
C LEU A 883 -4.63 -3.51 39.78
N THR A 884 -5.60 -2.62 39.97
CA THR A 884 -6.94 -2.99 40.46
C THR A 884 -7.85 -3.40 39.30
N ILE A 885 -8.12 -4.70 39.17
CA ILE A 885 -9.02 -5.24 38.14
C ILE A 885 -10.48 -4.85 38.43
N THR A 886 -11.17 -4.33 37.43
CA THR A 886 -12.59 -3.92 37.49
C THR A 886 -13.55 -4.93 36.87
N LYS A 887 -13.04 -5.83 36.03
CA LYS A 887 -13.82 -6.83 35.27
C LYS A 887 -13.39 -8.24 35.68
N THR A 888 -14.15 -8.86 36.59
CA THR A 888 -13.78 -10.14 37.24
C THR A 888 -14.65 -11.32 36.83
N ASP A 889 -15.62 -11.14 35.94
CA ASP A 889 -16.50 -12.22 35.49
C ASP A 889 -15.94 -12.91 34.24
N PHE A 890 -16.29 -14.18 34.04
CA PHE A 890 -16.01 -14.86 32.77
C PHE A 890 -16.89 -14.30 31.67
N LYS A 891 -16.31 -14.17 30.48
CA LYS A 891 -17.02 -13.74 29.27
C LYS A 891 -16.40 -14.39 28.03
N SER A 892 -17.11 -14.35 26.91
CA SER A 892 -16.57 -14.82 25.64
C SER A 892 -15.27 -14.08 25.29
N ALA A 893 -14.23 -14.86 25.04
CA ALA A 893 -12.98 -14.40 24.47
C ALA A 893 -13.05 -14.32 22.93
N LEU A 894 -14.14 -14.79 22.32
CA LEU A 894 -14.39 -14.69 20.88
C LEU A 894 -15.33 -13.52 20.57
N LYS A 895 -14.94 -12.71 19.58
CA LYS A 895 -15.77 -11.71 18.92
C LYS A 895 -16.82 -12.37 18.01
N GLU A 896 -17.80 -11.60 17.54
CA GLU A 896 -18.82 -12.08 16.58
C GLU A 896 -18.22 -12.64 15.29
N ASN A 897 -17.04 -12.15 14.89
CA ASN A 897 -16.29 -12.63 13.73
C ASN A 897 -15.39 -13.86 14.02
N SER A 898 -15.51 -14.49 15.19
CA SER A 898 -14.69 -15.64 15.63
C SER A 898 -13.20 -15.34 15.85
N VAL A 899 -12.83 -14.09 16.13
CA VAL A 899 -11.46 -13.72 16.55
C VAL A 899 -11.34 -13.78 18.07
N PHE A 900 -10.30 -14.44 18.57
CA PHE A 900 -9.91 -14.37 19.97
C PHE A 900 -9.29 -13.00 20.24
N ASP A 901 -10.02 -12.23 21.03
CA ASP A 901 -9.62 -10.95 21.59
C ASP A 901 -10.33 -10.86 22.94
N THR A 902 -9.59 -10.45 23.96
CA THR A 902 -10.17 -10.22 25.29
C THR A 902 -11.42 -9.36 25.32
N ASN A 903 -11.76 -8.58 24.29
CA ASN A 903 -12.96 -7.73 24.19
C ASN A 903 -13.03 -6.58 25.22
N ASP A 904 -12.24 -6.66 26.29
CA ASP A 904 -12.07 -5.61 27.28
C ASP A 904 -10.60 -5.20 27.23
N PRO A 905 -10.27 -4.04 26.64
CA PRO A 905 -8.90 -3.55 26.68
C PRO A 905 -8.47 -3.38 28.13
N ILE A 906 -7.20 -3.67 28.41
CA ILE A 906 -6.63 -3.45 29.74
C ILE A 906 -6.72 -1.95 30.08
N ASN A 907 -6.38 -1.07 29.13
CA ASN A 907 -6.35 0.39 29.25
C ASN A 907 -7.06 1.08 28.06
N GLY A 908 -8.32 0.77 27.74
CA GLY A 908 -9.01 1.39 26.59
C GLY A 908 -10.06 2.44 26.94
N TRP A 909 -10.40 3.25 25.93
CA TRP A 909 -11.38 4.35 25.97
C TRP A 909 -12.80 3.90 26.31
N ASP A 910 -13.27 2.81 25.69
CA ASP A 910 -14.61 2.25 25.89
C ASP A 910 -14.74 1.33 27.13
N GLY A 911 -13.80 1.48 28.08
CA GLY A 911 -13.83 0.82 29.38
C GLY A 911 -12.64 -0.08 29.62
N SER A 912 -11.83 0.30 30.60
CA SER A 912 -10.61 -0.39 30.99
C SER A 912 -10.87 -1.53 31.98
N ALA A 913 -10.11 -2.63 31.84
CA ALA A 913 -10.13 -3.75 32.79
C ALA A 913 -9.43 -3.44 34.12
N VAL A 914 -8.71 -2.32 34.21
CA VAL A 914 -8.09 -1.81 35.44
C VAL A 914 -8.54 -0.38 35.79
N LYS A 915 -8.36 0.05 37.04
CA LYS A 915 -8.72 1.41 37.50
C LYS A 915 -7.65 2.46 37.21
N GLU A 916 -6.39 2.06 37.23
CA GLU A 916 -5.22 2.96 37.25
C GLU A 916 -4.86 3.46 35.86
N VAL A 917 -5.80 4.13 35.18
CA VAL A 917 -5.61 4.69 33.83
C VAL A 917 -6.13 6.12 33.73
N SER A 918 -5.56 6.89 32.80
CA SER A 918 -6.01 8.24 32.44
C SER A 918 -5.94 8.43 30.93
N SER A 919 -6.94 9.09 30.36
CA SER A 919 -7.06 9.31 28.93
C SER A 919 -6.83 10.76 28.53
N SER A 920 -6.00 11.00 27.51
CA SER A 920 -5.75 12.33 26.94
C SER A 920 -5.16 12.20 25.52
N ASN A 921 -5.50 13.12 24.61
CA ASN A 921 -4.93 13.18 23.26
C ASN A 921 -4.98 11.84 22.50
N HIS A 922 -6.14 11.19 22.44
CA HIS A 922 -6.33 9.88 21.78
C HIS A 922 -5.44 8.72 22.32
N THR A 923 -4.83 8.90 23.50
CA THR A 923 -4.11 7.86 24.24
C THR A 923 -4.71 7.62 25.63
N VAL A 924 -4.53 6.41 26.16
CA VAL A 924 -4.90 5.97 27.52
C VAL A 924 -3.66 5.39 28.19
N ASN A 925 -3.19 6.07 29.24
CA ASN A 925 -1.94 5.74 29.93
C ASN A 925 -2.21 5.22 31.33
N PHE A 926 -1.33 4.35 31.83
CA PHE A 926 -1.35 3.92 33.21
C PHE A 926 -0.94 5.06 34.16
N THR A 927 -1.65 5.21 35.29
CA THR A 927 -1.38 6.27 36.29
C THR A 927 -0.51 5.79 37.44
N SER A 928 -0.22 4.50 37.53
CA SER A 928 0.61 3.89 38.58
C SER A 928 2.12 4.15 38.40
N SER A 929 2.57 4.56 37.20
CA SER A 929 3.96 4.86 36.86
C SER A 929 4.05 5.80 35.66
N ASP A 930 5.00 6.74 35.66
CA ASP A 930 5.25 7.65 34.52
C ASP A 930 6.12 7.02 33.42
N THR A 931 6.86 5.96 33.74
CA THR A 931 7.82 5.29 32.85
C THR A 931 7.70 3.77 32.92
N PRO A 932 6.50 3.19 32.73
CA PRO A 932 6.33 1.75 32.82
C PRO A 932 7.05 1.04 31.67
N SER A 933 7.78 -0.04 31.96
CA SER A 933 8.52 -0.78 30.92
C SER A 933 7.97 -2.17 30.64
N LYS A 934 7.32 -2.80 31.62
CA LYS A 934 6.85 -4.17 31.51
C LYS A 934 5.43 -4.32 32.04
N ILE A 935 4.62 -5.09 31.33
CA ILE A 935 3.30 -5.54 31.78
C ILE A 935 3.21 -7.06 31.78
N GLU A 936 2.62 -7.62 32.84
CA GLU A 936 2.35 -9.05 32.99
C GLU A 936 0.85 -9.26 33.26
N ILE A 937 0.21 -10.10 32.43
CA ILE A 937 -1.25 -10.30 32.44
C ILE A 937 -1.52 -11.79 32.65
N THR A 938 -2.04 -12.13 33.83
CA THR A 938 -2.48 -13.49 34.18
C THR A 938 -3.99 -13.60 34.04
N PHE A 939 -4.45 -14.64 33.36
CA PHE A 939 -5.85 -14.86 33.02
C PHE A 939 -6.21 -16.35 33.02
N THR A 940 -7.49 -16.66 33.21
CA THR A 940 -8.03 -18.02 33.12
C THR A 940 -8.90 -18.16 31.87
N LEU A 941 -8.70 -19.25 31.14
CA LEU A 941 -9.54 -19.70 30.02
C LEU A 941 -10.38 -20.91 30.44
N GLN A 942 -11.63 -20.95 29.98
CA GLN A 942 -12.53 -22.10 30.14
C GLN A 942 -13.41 -22.27 28.89
N ASN A 943 -14.06 -23.43 28.74
CA ASN A 943 -14.90 -23.75 27.58
C ASN A 943 -14.16 -23.63 26.24
N LEU A 944 -12.84 -23.85 26.24
CA LEU A 944 -12.02 -23.77 25.05
C LEU A 944 -12.29 -24.99 24.16
N LYS A 945 -12.77 -24.74 22.95
CA LYS A 945 -13.00 -25.75 21.92
C LYS A 945 -12.37 -25.32 20.61
N PHE A 946 -11.50 -26.14 20.05
CA PHE A 946 -10.91 -25.91 18.74
C PHE A 946 -11.89 -26.29 17.61
N THR A 947 -11.83 -25.55 16.51
CA THR A 947 -12.60 -25.89 15.30
C THR A 947 -12.08 -27.22 14.72
N PRO A 948 -12.95 -28.21 14.42
CA PRO A 948 -12.50 -29.51 13.92
C PRO A 948 -11.80 -29.40 12.56
N ASN A 949 -10.63 -30.05 12.41
CA ASN A 949 -9.99 -30.23 11.11
C ASN A 949 -10.87 -31.11 10.20
N SER A 950 -11.05 -30.73 8.93
CA SER A 950 -11.50 -31.70 7.92
C SER A 950 -10.43 -32.78 7.76
N SER A 951 -10.84 -34.04 7.64
CA SER A 951 -9.92 -35.17 7.44
C SER A 951 -9.10 -34.94 6.17
N ASP A 952 -7.77 -34.89 6.33
CA ASP A 952 -6.83 -34.97 5.22
C ASP A 952 -6.89 -36.39 4.63
N ASP A 953 -7.41 -36.52 3.41
CA ASP A 953 -7.47 -37.78 2.67
C ASP A 953 -6.14 -38.11 1.96
N SER A 954 -5.05 -37.35 2.20
CA SER A 954 -3.75 -37.58 1.58
C SER A 954 -3.13 -38.94 1.95
N LYS A 955 -2.59 -39.63 0.95
CA LYS A 955 -1.81 -40.87 1.11
C LYS A 955 -0.33 -40.57 0.87
N PRO A 956 0.46 -40.32 1.92
CA PRO A 956 1.86 -39.93 1.75
C PRO A 956 2.69 -41.06 1.12
N ALA A 957 3.74 -40.69 0.40
CA ALA A 957 4.72 -41.66 -0.08
C ALA A 957 5.51 -42.23 1.11
N GLU A 958 5.63 -43.56 1.19
CA GLU A 958 6.43 -44.26 2.19
C GLU A 958 7.89 -44.46 1.74
N LYS A 959 8.13 -44.51 0.42
CA LYS A 959 9.45 -44.70 -0.18
C LYS A 959 9.59 -43.88 -1.46
N HIS A 960 10.80 -43.41 -1.74
CA HIS A 960 11.16 -42.70 -2.98
C HIS A 960 12.51 -43.24 -3.52
N GLU A 961 12.56 -43.64 -4.78
CA GLU A 961 13.71 -44.30 -5.40
C GLU A 961 14.02 -43.76 -6.80
N ALA A 962 15.29 -43.78 -7.20
CA ALA A 962 15.69 -43.47 -8.57
C ALA A 962 15.28 -44.58 -9.53
N VAL A 963 14.75 -44.20 -10.70
CA VAL A 963 14.53 -45.10 -11.85
C VAL A 963 15.55 -44.82 -12.95
N SER A 964 15.87 -43.55 -13.18
CA SER A 964 16.99 -43.13 -14.04
C SER A 964 18.34 -43.34 -13.34
N GLU A 965 19.42 -43.37 -14.13
CA GLU A 965 20.78 -43.35 -13.61
C GLU A 965 21.02 -42.07 -12.80
N LYS A 966 21.66 -42.21 -11.63
CA LYS A 966 21.94 -41.09 -10.73
C LYS A 966 22.99 -40.12 -11.27
N ARG A 967 23.71 -40.47 -12.33
CA ARG A 967 24.71 -39.62 -12.96
C ARG A 967 24.33 -39.44 -14.42
N ILE A 968 24.20 -38.20 -14.87
CA ILE A 968 23.68 -37.87 -16.19
C ILE A 968 24.66 -36.90 -16.85
N VAL A 969 25.14 -37.24 -18.04
CA VAL A 969 26.04 -36.40 -18.83
C VAL A 969 25.33 -35.97 -20.11
N LEU A 970 25.27 -34.67 -20.34
CA LEU A 970 24.55 -34.05 -21.45
C LEU A 970 25.44 -33.07 -22.20
N ASN A 971 25.10 -32.77 -23.45
CA ASN A 971 25.60 -31.58 -24.13
C ASN A 971 24.61 -30.43 -23.94
N ALA A 972 25.08 -29.19 -24.08
CA ALA A 972 24.22 -28.02 -24.05
C ALA A 972 23.15 -28.12 -25.16
N GLY A 973 21.89 -27.86 -24.82
CA GLY A 973 20.71 -28.02 -25.68
C GLY A 973 20.01 -29.38 -25.56
N ASP A 974 20.63 -30.38 -24.95
CA ASP A 974 20.02 -31.70 -24.77
C ASP A 974 18.81 -31.62 -23.82
N ASN A 975 17.79 -32.43 -24.12
CA ASN A 975 16.62 -32.62 -23.27
C ASN A 975 16.60 -34.06 -22.75
N VAL A 976 16.40 -34.26 -21.45
CA VAL A 976 16.38 -35.58 -20.82
C VAL A 976 15.20 -35.72 -19.87
N ASP A 977 14.63 -36.92 -19.81
CA ASP A 977 13.64 -37.28 -18.81
C ASP A 977 14.33 -37.94 -17.61
N ILE A 978 14.18 -37.38 -16.41
CA ILE A 978 14.60 -38.02 -15.16
C ILE A 978 13.38 -38.66 -14.52
N LYS A 979 13.54 -39.91 -14.09
CA LYS A 979 12.48 -40.72 -13.53
C LYS A 979 12.82 -41.15 -12.10
N THR A 980 11.84 -41.03 -11.23
CA THR A 980 11.84 -41.59 -9.89
C THR A 980 10.59 -42.43 -9.67
N LYS A 981 10.55 -43.17 -8.57
CA LYS A 981 9.41 -43.99 -8.19
C LYS A 981 9.07 -43.78 -6.72
N ILE A 982 7.79 -43.55 -6.44
CA ILE A 982 7.23 -43.52 -5.09
C ILE A 982 6.43 -44.79 -4.77
N THR A 983 6.35 -45.16 -3.50
CA THR A 983 5.58 -46.32 -3.02
C THR A 983 4.79 -45.93 -1.76
N PRO A 984 3.50 -46.32 -1.61
CA PRO A 984 2.71 -47.12 -2.56
C PRO A 984 2.34 -46.32 -3.83
N ALA A 985 2.04 -47.02 -4.93
CA ALA A 985 1.77 -46.39 -6.23
C ALA A 985 0.50 -45.52 -6.25
N ASP A 986 -0.42 -45.73 -5.30
CA ASP A 986 -1.62 -44.92 -5.09
C ASP A 986 -1.39 -43.78 -4.08
N SER A 987 -0.12 -43.47 -3.76
CA SER A 987 0.24 -42.27 -3.03
C SER A 987 -0.25 -41.01 -3.75
N THR A 988 -0.73 -40.04 -2.98
CA THR A 988 -1.15 -38.73 -3.49
C THR A 988 -0.03 -37.69 -3.44
N SER A 989 1.18 -38.06 -2.99
CA SER A 989 2.32 -37.14 -2.93
C SER A 989 2.78 -36.77 -4.34
N LEU A 990 2.96 -35.47 -4.58
CA LEU A 990 3.73 -34.98 -5.72
C LEU A 990 5.22 -35.13 -5.45
N VAL A 991 5.99 -35.26 -6.53
CA VAL A 991 7.45 -35.17 -6.50
C VAL A 991 7.87 -33.88 -7.16
N THR A 992 8.47 -33.00 -6.37
CA THR A 992 9.09 -31.76 -6.85
C THR A 992 10.52 -32.02 -7.29
N PHE A 993 10.89 -31.61 -8.49
CA PHE A 993 12.25 -31.68 -8.98
C PHE A 993 12.88 -30.29 -8.97
N VAL A 994 14.09 -30.17 -8.42
CA VAL A 994 14.79 -28.89 -8.32
C VAL A 994 16.24 -29.04 -8.71
N SER A 995 16.76 -28.08 -9.47
CA SER A 995 18.17 -28.00 -9.81
C SER A 995 18.90 -27.09 -8.83
N SER A 996 20.08 -27.48 -8.36
CA SER A 996 20.97 -26.60 -7.58
C SER A 996 21.51 -25.42 -8.39
N ASP A 997 21.53 -25.56 -9.72
CA ASP A 997 21.91 -24.52 -10.66
C ASP A 997 21.07 -24.63 -11.94
N GLU A 998 20.00 -23.83 -12.02
CA GLU A 998 19.11 -23.81 -13.20
C GLU A 998 19.79 -23.23 -14.43
N SER A 999 20.92 -22.53 -14.29
CA SER A 999 21.70 -22.07 -15.44
C SER A 999 22.43 -23.20 -16.17
N VAL A 1000 22.65 -24.34 -15.52
CA VAL A 1000 23.29 -25.54 -16.09
C VAL A 1000 22.22 -26.53 -16.55
N ALA A 1001 21.30 -26.89 -15.66
CA ALA A 1001 20.22 -27.83 -15.92
C ALA A 1001 18.89 -27.24 -15.43
N MET A 1002 18.05 -26.81 -16.37
CA MET A 1002 16.74 -26.24 -16.06
C MET A 1002 15.72 -27.37 -15.89
N VAL A 1003 14.87 -27.25 -14.87
CA VAL A 1003 13.70 -28.11 -14.68
C VAL A 1003 12.51 -27.49 -15.41
N LYS A 1004 11.82 -28.27 -16.25
CA LYS A 1004 10.60 -27.80 -16.95
C LYS A 1004 9.32 -28.18 -16.19
N ASP A 1005 9.27 -29.41 -15.67
CA ASP A 1005 8.13 -29.96 -14.95
C ASP A 1005 8.46 -30.02 -13.45
N ASN A 1006 8.18 -28.92 -12.73
CA ASN A 1006 8.73 -28.71 -11.39
C ASN A 1006 8.07 -29.59 -10.33
N ALA A 1007 6.79 -29.93 -10.46
CA ALA A 1007 6.07 -30.88 -9.59
C ALA A 1007 5.23 -31.84 -10.41
N VAL A 1008 5.44 -33.14 -10.21
CA VAL A 1008 4.81 -34.19 -11.02
C VAL A 1008 4.13 -35.25 -10.16
N SER A 1009 2.93 -35.66 -10.57
CA SER A 1009 2.22 -36.79 -9.97
C SER A 1009 2.80 -38.11 -10.45
N ALA A 1010 2.71 -39.15 -9.63
CA ALA A 1010 3.04 -40.50 -10.06
C ALA A 1010 2.04 -41.05 -11.11
N ASP A 1011 2.54 -41.87 -12.04
CA ASP A 1011 1.70 -42.70 -12.89
C ASP A 1011 1.09 -43.88 -12.11
N ASN A 1012 0.29 -44.72 -12.77
CA ASN A 1012 -0.36 -45.89 -12.15
C ASN A 1012 0.62 -46.92 -11.55
N ASN A 1013 1.93 -46.82 -11.83
CA ASN A 1013 2.98 -47.68 -11.30
C ASN A 1013 3.81 -46.99 -10.21
N GLY A 1014 3.46 -45.77 -9.81
CA GLY A 1014 4.23 -44.98 -8.86
C GLY A 1014 5.38 -44.19 -9.50
N VAL A 1015 5.52 -44.16 -10.83
CA VAL A 1015 6.66 -43.52 -11.50
C VAL A 1015 6.38 -42.04 -11.75
N CYS A 1016 7.28 -41.18 -11.31
CA CYS A 1016 7.28 -39.75 -11.52
C CYS A 1016 8.33 -39.42 -12.59
N THR A 1017 7.97 -38.65 -13.63
CA THR A 1017 8.88 -38.26 -14.72
C THR A 1017 8.89 -36.76 -14.86
N ALA A 1018 10.07 -36.14 -14.81
CA ALA A 1018 10.25 -34.71 -15.07
C ALA A 1018 11.24 -34.50 -16.22
N LYS A 1019 11.00 -33.49 -17.05
CA LYS A 1019 11.88 -33.10 -18.16
C LYS A 1019 12.85 -32.00 -17.75
N PHE A 1020 14.10 -32.16 -18.19
CA PHE A 1020 15.19 -31.22 -17.97
C PHE A 1020 15.82 -30.81 -19.28
N THR A 1021 16.31 -29.58 -19.33
CA THR A 1021 17.08 -29.05 -20.47
C THR A 1021 18.46 -28.64 -19.98
N ALA A 1022 19.49 -29.20 -20.60
CA ALA A 1022 20.87 -28.76 -20.40
C ALA A 1022 21.08 -27.41 -21.09
N LEU A 1023 21.49 -26.39 -20.36
CA LEU A 1023 21.61 -25.02 -20.88
C LEU A 1023 23.06 -24.67 -21.22
N ARG A 1024 23.98 -24.78 -20.26
CA ARG A 1024 25.40 -24.40 -20.45
C ARG A 1024 26.33 -25.40 -19.79
N GLU A 1025 27.59 -25.39 -20.19
CA GLU A 1025 28.60 -26.25 -19.59
C GLU A 1025 28.72 -25.99 -18.08
N GLY A 1026 28.80 -27.07 -17.31
CA GLY A 1026 28.84 -26.98 -15.85
C GLY A 1026 28.37 -28.26 -15.19
N SER A 1027 28.12 -28.19 -13.89
CA SER A 1027 27.54 -29.29 -13.12
C SER A 1027 26.45 -28.77 -12.19
N ALA A 1028 25.37 -29.52 -12.09
CA ALA A 1028 24.25 -29.25 -11.21
C ALA A 1028 23.80 -30.54 -10.53
N LYS A 1029 23.23 -30.41 -9.34
CA LYS A 1029 22.55 -31.50 -8.66
C LYS A 1029 21.05 -31.32 -8.84
N ILE A 1030 20.38 -32.35 -9.36
CA ILE A 1030 18.92 -32.41 -9.38
C ILE A 1030 18.44 -33.18 -8.17
N THR A 1031 17.57 -32.57 -7.37
CA THR A 1031 16.92 -33.19 -6.22
C THR A 1031 15.44 -33.38 -6.53
N ALA A 1032 15.00 -34.63 -6.52
CA ALA A 1032 13.59 -34.99 -6.53
C ALA A 1032 13.13 -35.17 -5.08
N VAL A 1033 12.15 -34.41 -4.63
CA VAL A 1033 11.65 -34.40 -3.25
C VAL A 1033 10.14 -34.59 -3.22
N THR A 1034 9.64 -35.52 -2.40
CA THR A 1034 8.19 -35.69 -2.21
C THR A 1034 7.63 -34.59 -1.32
N ASP A 1035 6.32 -34.37 -1.38
CA ASP A 1035 5.61 -33.45 -0.48
C ASP A 1035 5.89 -33.71 1.01
N ASN A 1036 6.16 -34.95 1.40
CA ASN A 1036 6.52 -35.34 2.77
C ASN A 1036 8.03 -35.49 3.03
N GLY A 1037 8.89 -34.98 2.14
CA GLY A 1037 10.32 -34.79 2.37
C GLY A 1037 11.25 -35.95 2.00
N LEU A 1038 10.77 -36.99 1.30
CA LEU A 1038 11.64 -38.08 0.81
C LEU A 1038 12.40 -37.63 -0.44
N THR A 1039 13.73 -37.74 -0.43
CA THR A 1039 14.59 -37.22 -1.50
C THR A 1039 15.31 -38.29 -2.31
N VAL A 1040 15.52 -38.01 -3.60
CA VAL A 1040 16.41 -38.72 -4.51
C VAL A 1040 17.24 -37.69 -5.27
N GLU A 1041 18.56 -37.87 -5.33
CA GLU A 1041 19.48 -36.95 -5.98
C GLU A 1041 20.11 -37.55 -7.25
N PHE A 1042 20.37 -36.68 -8.22
CA PHE A 1042 21.04 -36.96 -9.48
C PHE A 1042 22.15 -35.92 -9.72
N ASP A 1043 23.34 -36.36 -10.09
CA ASP A 1043 24.44 -35.51 -10.52
C ASP A 1043 24.38 -35.30 -12.03
N VAL A 1044 24.12 -34.07 -12.47
CA VAL A 1044 24.04 -33.69 -13.88
C VAL A 1044 25.29 -32.89 -14.26
N THR A 1045 25.97 -33.33 -15.31
CA THR A 1045 27.09 -32.60 -15.91
C THR A 1045 26.74 -32.26 -17.35
N VAL A 1046 26.90 -30.99 -17.72
CA VAL A 1046 26.71 -30.52 -19.09
C VAL A 1046 28.09 -30.18 -19.67
N GLY A 1047 28.48 -30.79 -20.78
CA GLY A 1047 29.76 -30.56 -21.45
C GLY A 1047 30.32 -31.79 -22.14
N SER A 1048 31.30 -31.57 -23.02
CA SER A 1048 31.97 -32.66 -23.75
C SER A 1048 33.03 -33.37 -22.89
N MET A 1049 33.07 -34.70 -22.99
CA MET A 1049 34.07 -35.53 -22.31
C MET A 1049 35.45 -35.30 -22.93
N ALA A 1050 36.38 -34.68 -22.18
CA ALA A 1050 37.72 -34.38 -22.64
C ALA A 1050 38.79 -34.82 -21.63
N PHE A 1051 39.83 -35.47 -22.14
CA PHE A 1051 41.09 -35.69 -21.43
C PHE A 1051 42.12 -34.72 -22.01
N SER A 1052 42.94 -34.10 -21.17
CA SER A 1052 44.01 -33.21 -21.63
C SER A 1052 45.33 -33.57 -20.94
N ASN A 1053 46.46 -33.14 -21.50
CA ASN A 1053 47.79 -33.37 -20.93
C ASN A 1053 48.12 -34.86 -20.66
N ALA A 1054 47.67 -35.78 -21.52
CA ALA A 1054 48.01 -37.19 -21.40
C ALA A 1054 49.53 -37.38 -21.51
N LYS A 1055 50.15 -37.97 -20.49
CA LYS A 1055 51.60 -38.14 -20.38
C LYS A 1055 51.97 -39.53 -19.90
N ALA A 1056 53.01 -40.10 -20.51
CA ALA A 1056 53.68 -41.27 -20.01
C ALA A 1056 54.66 -40.86 -18.90
N VAL A 1057 54.56 -41.48 -17.72
CA VAL A 1057 55.48 -41.29 -16.61
C VAL A 1057 56.61 -42.31 -16.76
N ILE A 1058 57.84 -41.81 -16.88
CA ILE A 1058 59.04 -42.65 -17.02
C ILE A 1058 59.79 -42.67 -15.69
N ASP A 1059 60.00 -43.86 -15.14
CA ASP A 1059 60.83 -44.09 -13.97
C ASP A 1059 61.77 -45.28 -14.22
N GLY A 1060 63.04 -45.15 -13.84
CA GLY A 1060 64.07 -46.18 -14.07
C GLY A 1060 64.28 -46.60 -15.53
N GLY A 1061 64.00 -45.72 -16.51
CA GLY A 1061 64.12 -46.01 -17.94
C GLY A 1061 62.94 -46.80 -18.54
N LYS A 1062 61.80 -46.84 -17.83
CA LYS A 1062 60.57 -47.52 -18.27
C LYS A 1062 59.34 -46.65 -18.06
N VAL A 1063 58.33 -46.79 -18.90
CA VAL A 1063 57.02 -46.20 -18.65
C VAL A 1063 56.30 -47.02 -17.58
N THR A 1064 55.95 -46.39 -16.46
CA THR A 1064 55.32 -47.05 -15.29
C THR A 1064 53.84 -46.71 -15.15
N SER A 1065 53.43 -45.51 -15.57
CA SER A 1065 52.04 -45.06 -15.55
C SER A 1065 51.70 -44.06 -16.65
N VAL A 1066 50.42 -43.89 -16.93
CA VAL A 1066 49.86 -42.79 -17.72
C VAL A 1066 49.10 -41.85 -16.82
N THR A 1067 49.33 -40.55 -16.95
CA THR A 1067 48.55 -39.51 -16.29
C THR A 1067 47.85 -38.62 -17.30
N ALA A 1068 46.63 -38.19 -17.03
CA ALA A 1068 45.94 -37.17 -17.82
C ALA A 1068 45.12 -36.27 -16.88
N ASP A 1069 44.91 -35.02 -17.28
CA ASP A 1069 43.86 -34.21 -16.69
C ASP A 1069 42.52 -34.61 -17.33
N MET A 1070 41.46 -34.66 -16.54
CA MET A 1070 40.15 -35.06 -17.01
C MET A 1070 39.10 -34.07 -16.51
N ASN A 1071 38.19 -33.71 -17.42
CA ASN A 1071 37.02 -32.92 -17.06
C ASN A 1071 35.89 -33.82 -16.51
N TYR A 1072 35.96 -35.15 -16.74
CA TYR A 1072 34.97 -36.11 -16.26
C TYR A 1072 35.53 -37.56 -16.16
N ALA A 1073 34.90 -38.39 -15.30
CA ALA A 1073 35.24 -39.79 -15.06
C ALA A 1073 34.28 -40.74 -15.82
N PRO A 1074 34.73 -41.43 -16.90
CA PRO A 1074 33.86 -42.23 -17.78
C PRO A 1074 33.33 -43.52 -17.12
N GLU A 1075 32.18 -44.00 -17.58
CA GLU A 1075 31.72 -45.36 -17.34
C GLU A 1075 32.02 -46.24 -18.56
N SER A 1076 33.14 -46.95 -18.47
CA SER A 1076 33.58 -48.08 -19.31
C SER A 1076 34.11 -47.81 -20.73
N ASP A 1077 34.96 -48.76 -21.16
CA ASP A 1077 35.69 -48.89 -22.44
C ASP A 1077 36.81 -47.91 -22.76
N ILE A 1078 37.26 -47.12 -21.78
CA ILE A 1078 38.42 -46.23 -21.98
C ILE A 1078 39.74 -46.99 -21.79
N LEU A 1079 40.66 -46.80 -22.73
CA LEU A 1079 42.03 -47.32 -22.67
C LEU A 1079 43.03 -46.16 -22.50
N ALA A 1080 43.94 -46.30 -21.54
CA ALA A 1080 45.18 -45.54 -21.54
C ALA A 1080 46.19 -46.30 -22.42
N VAL A 1081 46.65 -45.66 -23.49
CA VAL A 1081 47.56 -46.24 -24.48
C VAL A 1081 48.89 -45.52 -24.42
N VAL A 1082 49.99 -46.26 -24.42
CA VAL A 1082 51.35 -45.70 -24.52
C VAL A 1082 52.00 -46.23 -25.78
N CYS A 1083 52.58 -45.32 -26.57
CA CYS A 1083 53.34 -45.63 -27.77
C CYS A 1083 54.78 -45.09 -27.63
N VAL A 1084 55.78 -45.94 -27.87
CA VAL A 1084 57.20 -45.54 -27.87
C VAL A 1084 57.71 -45.50 -29.30
N TYR A 1085 58.25 -44.35 -29.71
CA TYR A 1085 58.76 -44.09 -31.06
C TYR A 1085 60.29 -44.10 -31.06
N ASP A 1086 60.88 -44.64 -32.12
CA ASP A 1086 62.32 -44.54 -32.38
C ASP A 1086 62.73 -43.14 -32.88
N ALA A 1087 64.04 -42.93 -33.08
CA ALA A 1087 64.60 -41.66 -33.52
C ALA A 1087 64.15 -41.21 -34.92
N ASP A 1088 63.65 -42.14 -35.75
CA ASP A 1088 63.09 -41.86 -37.08
C ASP A 1088 61.56 -41.56 -37.01
N GLY A 1089 60.97 -41.59 -35.82
CA GLY A 1089 59.55 -41.36 -35.60
C GLY A 1089 58.66 -42.57 -35.90
N ARG A 1090 59.22 -43.78 -36.04
CA ARG A 1090 58.43 -45.01 -36.21
C ARG A 1090 58.06 -45.59 -34.86
N MET A 1091 56.81 -46.02 -34.70
CA MET A 1091 56.35 -46.68 -33.48
C MET A 1091 57.05 -48.03 -33.34
N SER A 1092 57.76 -48.21 -32.22
CA SER A 1092 58.58 -49.39 -31.94
C SER A 1092 57.91 -50.39 -31.01
N VAL A 1093 57.14 -49.92 -30.02
CA VAL A 1093 56.36 -50.75 -29.10
C VAL A 1093 55.17 -49.94 -28.55
N TYR A 1094 54.09 -50.61 -28.16
CA TYR A 1094 52.95 -50.02 -27.49
C TYR A 1094 52.38 -50.97 -26.42
N ASP A 1095 51.70 -50.42 -25.42
CA ASP A 1095 50.86 -51.16 -24.46
C ASP A 1095 49.61 -50.34 -24.18
N SER A 1096 48.54 -51.00 -23.74
CA SER A 1096 47.29 -50.36 -23.37
C SER A 1096 46.73 -50.98 -22.10
N LYS A 1097 46.20 -50.16 -21.21
CA LYS A 1097 45.54 -50.61 -19.98
C LYS A 1097 44.12 -50.07 -19.91
N PRO A 1098 43.16 -50.88 -19.43
CA PRO A 1098 41.82 -50.39 -19.11
C PRO A 1098 41.90 -49.33 -18.02
N VAL A 1099 41.15 -48.26 -18.21
CA VAL A 1099 40.94 -47.24 -17.20
C VAL A 1099 39.79 -47.68 -16.30
N GLY A 1100 40.07 -47.91 -15.01
CA GLY A 1100 39.06 -48.15 -13.97
C GLY A 1100 38.77 -46.90 -13.14
N LEU A 1101 37.65 -46.90 -12.41
CA LEU A 1101 37.27 -45.81 -11.50
C LEU A 1101 38.37 -45.52 -10.45
N ASP A 1102 39.06 -46.57 -9.97
CA ASP A 1102 40.16 -46.46 -9.00
C ASP A 1102 41.38 -45.70 -9.56
N ASN A 1103 41.45 -45.46 -10.87
CA ASN A 1103 42.51 -44.67 -11.50
C ASN A 1103 42.22 -43.17 -11.47
N MET A 1104 41.07 -42.73 -10.94
CA MET A 1104 40.60 -41.36 -11.08
C MET A 1104 40.50 -40.68 -9.71
N SER A 1105 41.09 -39.49 -9.57
CA SER A 1105 40.97 -38.67 -8.36
C SER A 1105 41.19 -37.19 -8.66
N ASN A 1106 40.36 -36.31 -8.08
CA ASN A 1106 40.48 -34.85 -8.15
C ASN A 1106 40.73 -34.29 -9.57
N GLY A 1107 39.96 -34.74 -10.57
CA GLY A 1107 40.12 -34.28 -11.96
C GLY A 1107 41.38 -34.81 -12.66
N LYS A 1108 42.04 -35.82 -12.09
CA LYS A 1108 43.22 -36.47 -12.68
C LYS A 1108 42.99 -37.96 -12.86
N LEU A 1109 43.47 -38.46 -14.00
CA LEU A 1109 43.64 -39.86 -14.31
C LEU A 1109 45.07 -40.29 -13.98
N THR A 1110 45.24 -41.44 -13.32
CA THR A 1110 46.52 -42.13 -13.14
C THR A 1110 46.33 -43.64 -13.32
N VAL A 1111 46.76 -44.14 -14.49
CA VAL A 1111 46.73 -45.58 -14.80
C VAL A 1111 48.12 -46.15 -14.63
N SER A 1112 48.30 -47.01 -13.64
CA SER A 1112 49.60 -47.64 -13.32
C SER A 1112 49.70 -49.05 -13.90
N GLY A 1113 50.91 -49.62 -13.87
CA GLY A 1113 51.14 -51.02 -14.26
C GLY A 1113 51.61 -51.21 -15.70
N PHE A 1114 52.14 -50.15 -16.32
CA PHE A 1114 52.91 -50.25 -17.56
C PHE A 1114 54.34 -50.75 -17.26
N ASP A 1115 54.93 -51.50 -18.19
CA ASP A 1115 56.31 -52.00 -18.09
C ASP A 1115 57.01 -51.93 -19.46
N ILE A 1116 57.05 -50.73 -20.06
CA ILE A 1116 57.63 -50.52 -21.40
C ILE A 1116 59.00 -49.86 -21.28
N PRO A 1117 60.10 -50.48 -21.75
CA PRO A 1117 61.42 -49.85 -21.74
C PRO A 1117 61.52 -48.69 -22.75
N VAL A 1118 62.18 -47.61 -22.34
CA VAL A 1118 62.48 -46.44 -23.18
C VAL A 1118 64.00 -46.26 -23.22
N SER A 1119 64.62 -46.49 -24.37
CA SER A 1119 66.07 -46.40 -24.58
C SER A 1119 66.48 -45.00 -25.05
N ASP A 1120 67.77 -44.69 -24.98
CA ASP A 1120 68.34 -43.41 -25.44
C ASP A 1120 67.97 -43.12 -26.91
N GLY A 1121 67.30 -41.97 -27.14
CA GLY A 1121 66.81 -41.55 -28.46
C GLY A 1121 65.37 -41.95 -28.79
N GLN A 1122 64.68 -42.68 -27.91
CA GLN A 1122 63.25 -42.97 -28.05
C GLN A 1122 62.36 -41.94 -27.33
N THR A 1123 61.13 -41.78 -27.79
CA THR A 1123 60.12 -40.91 -27.14
C THR A 1123 58.83 -41.67 -26.86
N ALA A 1124 58.31 -41.56 -25.63
CA ALA A 1124 57.03 -42.14 -25.25
C ALA A 1124 55.91 -41.09 -25.32
N LYS A 1125 54.77 -41.46 -25.92
CA LYS A 1125 53.54 -40.66 -25.94
C LYS A 1125 52.40 -41.45 -25.32
N ALA A 1126 51.51 -40.77 -24.60
CA ALA A 1126 50.33 -41.38 -24.01
C ALA A 1126 49.06 -40.80 -24.65
N PHE A 1127 48.04 -41.64 -24.79
CA PHE A 1127 46.74 -41.27 -25.35
C PHE A 1127 45.62 -41.92 -24.54
N ILE A 1128 44.46 -41.26 -24.47
CA ILE A 1128 43.25 -41.82 -23.87
C ILE A 1128 42.22 -42.08 -24.97
N TRP A 1129 41.75 -43.32 -25.14
CA TRP A 1129 40.89 -43.74 -26.26
C TRP A 1129 39.56 -44.33 -25.77
N ASN A 1130 38.45 -44.12 -26.50
CA ASN A 1130 37.13 -44.70 -26.18
C ASN A 1130 36.99 -46.20 -26.48
N SER A 1131 37.89 -46.73 -27.32
CA SER A 1131 37.99 -48.11 -27.79
C SER A 1131 39.15 -48.20 -28.78
N PHE A 1132 39.79 -49.37 -28.91
CA PHE A 1132 40.88 -49.55 -29.88
C PHE A 1132 40.38 -49.64 -31.34
N GLU A 1133 39.09 -49.94 -31.54
CA GLU A 1133 38.47 -50.19 -32.85
C GLU A 1133 38.23 -48.90 -33.64
N GLN A 1134 38.03 -47.76 -32.96
CA GLN A 1134 37.76 -46.48 -33.62
C GLN A 1134 39.02 -45.63 -33.83
N MET A 1135 40.10 -45.88 -33.10
CA MET A 1135 41.37 -45.11 -33.14
C MET A 1135 41.20 -43.57 -33.13
N ILE A 1136 40.14 -43.05 -32.49
CA ILE A 1136 39.95 -41.61 -32.28
C ILE A 1136 40.43 -41.28 -30.86
N PRO A 1137 41.51 -40.48 -30.71
CA PRO A 1137 41.97 -40.08 -29.39
C PRO A 1137 40.98 -39.11 -28.72
N LEU A 1138 40.69 -39.33 -27.44
CA LEU A 1138 39.92 -38.43 -26.56
C LEU A 1138 40.81 -37.40 -25.83
N SER A 1139 42.10 -37.44 -26.11
CA SER A 1139 43.12 -36.52 -25.59
C SER A 1139 43.95 -35.94 -26.72
N ASP A 1140 44.23 -34.64 -26.63
CA ASP A 1140 45.14 -33.93 -27.55
C ASP A 1140 46.59 -34.41 -27.51
#